data_AF-A0A7W3IGC3-F1
#
_entry.id   AF-A0A7W3IGC3-F1
#
_cell.length_a   1.000
_cell.length_b   1.000
_cell.length_c   1.000
_cell.angle_alpha   90.00
_cell.angle_beta   90.00
_cell.angle_gamma   90.00
#
_symmetry.space_group_name_H-M   'P 1'
#
loop_
_entity.id
_entity.type
_entity.pdbx_description
1 polymer ?
#
loop_
_entity_poly.entity_id
_entity_poly.type
_entity_poly.pdbx_seq_one_letter_code
_entity_poly.pdbx_strand_id
1 'polypeptide(L)'
;MDIAPPPLVALAVPSQQARLIQLQAPVPGLVVEHLQGSEAVCAPFRFEIDCLSTRSDIDLDALLEQPLTLQLRRDDGSLRAWNGLCTDAAFLGGDGGLTRLRLTLQPWTALLALRRNAVIFQDLDVRAVCERIFAQYPQASFRFDVQQALPARAITTQYRESDWDFLTRLLAESGLAWRFDHADGQDGGTHTLVVFDTQAELADAGTLRFHRSDIAEATDAITAFGAQRRVTPSALSVGSWHSERLTASSGQGQAEAGLLPPLEVHVQPRAGRFGEGASADDEAQYRLDGLRVASALHAGGGSVRALASGSTFALGQHPQHAGQRFTVLAIEHSARNNLDPGINVLLGREEMEPGSYRNRFVVVPEGTALRALPTDRPTLHGPLTARVVGQADAAVTPTRDHQVRIQFAWQRGSAPNAGGLDASDGHAPGDATSGTWVPVAEWVAGPNWGTHFLPRIGAEVLVEFLHGDIDQPRVTGQLYNGEVAPPFGGGLQGEANHPGTLSGLHSTAHDGNGSQQWLLDDTPGQLRTRLHTSLADSTLQLGYLLQGGDASRGALRGQGFELATGGWGNVHAAQGLLLSTTARAQATSTQLDAAEAVAQIKGAQRTSEALHDALQAQQVPGLEGLPGIETLHQGLDPTADGRYSGSVGGQAAMKPGSDGRTAGDTPVERFAEARVLAESPDHIAWTTPNSSISHAGQNLQLTAQDDLHAVAGRTLAATVGQHAALFAQAGPLKVIAAAGAVSLQAHTGELELLADQAVTITATDTRIDVLAQQKIVLQAGQSRITLEGGDITFACPGNFTVKASEHPFLGGASADHRLSLPNGLVNVQPQRFFDFSD
;
A
#
# COMPACT_ATOMS: atom_id res chain seq x y z
N MET A 1 -37.36 81.85 45.37
CA MET A 1 -36.79 82.11 46.70
C MET A 1 -35.39 81.56 46.65
N ASP A 2 -34.43 82.43 46.36
CA ASP A 2 -33.05 82.02 46.11
C ASP A 2 -32.39 81.51 47.38
N ILE A 3 -31.77 80.33 47.30
CA ILE A 3 -30.75 79.89 48.23
C ILE A 3 -29.53 79.61 47.36
N ALA A 4 -28.60 80.57 47.34
CA ALA A 4 -27.32 80.40 46.69
C ALA A 4 -26.53 79.28 47.42
N PRO A 5 -25.88 78.35 46.70
CA PRO A 5 -24.93 77.44 47.32
C PRO A 5 -23.70 78.23 47.83
N PRO A 6 -23.07 77.80 48.93
CA PRO A 6 -21.96 78.54 49.52
C PRO A 6 -20.69 78.46 48.65
N PRO A 7 -19.93 79.56 48.50
CA PRO A 7 -18.68 79.54 47.75
C PRO A 7 -17.53 79.09 48.65
N LEU A 8 -17.24 77.78 48.73
CA LEU A 8 -15.96 77.26 49.28
C LEU A 8 -15.82 75.72 49.15
N VAL A 9 -15.60 75.21 47.93
CA VAL A 9 -14.65 74.08 47.72
C VAL A 9 -13.95 74.31 46.38
N ALA A 10 -12.76 74.88 46.42
CA ALA A 10 -11.82 74.73 45.31
C ALA A 10 -11.27 73.31 45.39
N LEU A 11 -11.97 72.35 44.76
CA LEU A 11 -11.41 71.02 44.52
C LEU A 11 -10.14 71.23 43.69
N ALA A 12 -8.98 70.96 44.30
CA ALA A 12 -7.73 70.96 43.57
C ALA A 12 -7.87 69.95 42.42
N VAL A 13 -7.76 70.42 41.18
CA VAL A 13 -7.75 69.53 40.01
C VAL A 13 -6.64 68.51 40.28
N PRO A 14 -6.96 67.21 40.39
CA PRO A 14 -5.96 66.23 40.75
C PRO A 14 -4.86 66.27 39.69
N SER A 15 -3.62 66.44 40.14
CA SER A 15 -2.45 66.56 39.29
C SER A 15 -1.49 65.39 39.53
N GLN A 16 -0.97 64.84 38.44
CA GLN A 16 0.11 63.86 38.47
C GLN A 16 1.49 64.48 38.76
N GLN A 17 1.65 65.80 38.67
CA GLN A 17 2.94 66.44 38.88
C GLN A 17 3.46 66.18 40.31
N ALA A 18 4.76 65.88 40.42
CA ALA A 18 5.45 65.54 41.66
C ALA A 18 4.87 64.33 42.45
N ARG A 19 3.96 63.52 41.90
CA ARG A 19 3.40 62.32 42.56
C ARG A 19 4.38 61.13 42.60
N LEU A 20 4.12 60.16 43.49
CA LEU A 20 4.91 58.92 43.62
C LEU A 20 4.72 58.02 42.40
N ILE A 21 3.47 57.91 41.95
CA ILE A 21 3.05 57.16 40.78
C ILE A 21 2.51 58.13 39.74
N GLN A 22 2.92 57.96 38.48
CA GLN A 22 2.48 58.73 37.33
C GLN A 22 2.03 57.75 36.22
N LEU A 23 1.13 58.17 35.35
CA LEU A 23 0.62 57.37 34.23
C LEU A 23 0.53 58.26 32.99
N GLN A 24 1.31 57.92 31.97
CA GLN A 24 1.10 58.43 30.62
C GLN A 24 0.10 57.51 29.90
N ALA A 25 -0.93 58.10 29.33
CA ALA A 25 -2.04 57.44 28.65
C ALA A 25 -2.49 58.30 27.46
N PRO A 26 -3.15 57.75 26.43
CA PRO A 26 -3.61 58.52 25.27
C PRO A 26 -4.69 59.56 25.65
N VAL A 27 -5.45 59.31 26.72
CA VAL A 27 -6.45 60.24 27.24
C VAL A 27 -5.84 61.12 28.35
N PRO A 28 -5.85 62.46 28.21
CA PRO A 28 -5.32 63.36 29.22
C PRO A 28 -6.27 63.51 30.43
N GLY A 29 -5.70 63.81 31.60
CA GLY A 29 -6.46 64.13 32.81
C GLY A 29 -6.82 62.93 33.69
N LEU A 30 -6.20 61.77 33.47
CA LEU A 30 -6.18 60.66 34.43
C LEU A 30 -5.16 60.96 35.55
N VAL A 31 -5.41 60.48 36.77
CA VAL A 31 -4.45 60.52 37.90
C VAL A 31 -4.53 59.22 38.69
N VAL A 32 -3.40 58.53 38.85
CA VAL A 32 -3.35 57.26 39.60
C VAL A 32 -3.69 57.49 41.08
N GLU A 33 -4.70 56.77 41.57
CA GLU A 33 -5.04 56.63 42.99
C GLU A 33 -4.23 55.49 43.61
N HIS A 34 -4.38 54.30 43.03
CA HIS A 34 -3.86 53.03 43.55
C HIS A 34 -3.35 52.16 42.39
N LEU A 35 -2.27 51.43 42.68
CA LEU A 35 -1.61 50.50 41.77
C LEU A 35 -1.49 49.16 42.48
N GLN A 36 -1.88 48.08 41.79
CA GLN A 36 -1.55 46.72 42.19
C GLN A 36 -1.14 45.92 40.96
N GLY A 37 -0.05 45.16 41.02
CA GLY A 37 0.35 44.34 39.88
C GLY A 37 1.50 43.40 40.17
N SER A 38 1.90 42.63 39.16
CA SER A 38 3.02 41.71 39.25
C SER A 38 3.83 41.65 37.97
N GLU A 39 5.10 41.27 38.12
CA GLU A 39 6.04 40.95 37.04
C GLU A 39 6.87 39.73 37.46
N ALA A 40 7.22 38.85 36.51
CA ALA A 40 8.08 37.71 36.79
C ALA A 40 8.83 37.20 35.56
N VAL A 41 9.96 36.54 35.80
CA VAL A 41 10.64 35.68 34.83
C VAL A 41 9.70 34.51 34.49
N CYS A 42 9.59 34.23 33.20
CA CYS A 42 8.70 33.20 32.63
C CYS A 42 7.19 33.45 32.86
N ALA A 43 6.75 34.70 33.06
CA ALA A 43 5.34 35.08 33.09
C ALA A 43 5.10 36.48 32.48
N PRO A 44 3.90 36.81 31.98
CA PRO A 44 3.57 38.18 31.60
C PRO A 44 3.44 39.07 32.84
N PHE A 45 3.86 40.33 32.76
CA PHE A 45 3.49 41.32 33.78
C PHE A 45 2.01 41.72 33.64
N ARG A 46 1.38 42.12 34.75
CA ARG A 46 0.03 42.67 34.77
C ARG A 46 -0.13 43.67 35.90
N PHE A 47 -0.56 44.89 35.59
CA PHE A 47 -0.89 45.91 36.59
C PHE A 47 -2.33 46.40 36.44
N GLU A 48 -3.08 46.39 37.53
CA GLU A 48 -4.36 47.10 37.67
C GLU A 48 -4.08 48.49 38.25
N ILE A 49 -4.54 49.52 37.54
CA ILE A 49 -4.27 50.92 37.81
C ILE A 49 -5.62 51.62 38.03
N ASP A 50 -5.95 51.92 39.28
CA ASP A 50 -7.11 52.74 39.62
C ASP A 50 -6.76 54.22 39.40
N CYS A 51 -7.52 54.87 38.54
CA CYS A 51 -7.33 56.27 38.15
C CYS A 51 -8.56 57.11 38.48
N LEU A 52 -8.34 58.37 38.86
CA LEU A 52 -9.37 59.39 38.98
C LEU A 52 -9.26 60.39 37.83
N SER A 53 -10.39 60.94 37.39
CA SER A 53 -10.45 62.08 36.46
C SER A 53 -11.58 63.03 36.82
N THR A 54 -11.44 64.30 36.47
CA THR A 54 -12.54 65.29 36.49
C THR A 54 -13.45 65.18 35.26
N ARG A 55 -13.10 64.33 34.29
CA ARG A 55 -13.88 64.04 33.10
C ARG A 55 -14.76 62.81 33.31
N SER A 56 -16.07 62.97 33.07
CA SER A 56 -17.04 61.87 33.03
C SER A 56 -17.34 61.39 31.60
N ASP A 57 -16.72 62.01 30.60
CA ASP A 57 -16.91 61.78 29.16
C ASP A 57 -15.73 61.00 28.54
N ILE A 58 -15.04 60.18 29.34
CA ILE A 58 -13.90 59.37 28.90
C ILE A 58 -14.43 58.18 28.09
N ASP A 59 -14.08 58.17 26.81
CA ASP A 59 -14.24 57.02 25.94
C ASP A 59 -13.27 55.90 26.35
N LEU A 60 -13.79 54.71 26.65
CA LEU A 60 -13.00 53.55 27.02
C LEU A 60 -12.38 52.86 25.79
N ASP A 61 -13.04 52.92 24.63
CA ASP A 61 -12.53 52.31 23.40
C ASP A 61 -11.27 53.05 22.91
N ALA A 62 -11.17 54.36 23.19
CA ALA A 62 -9.97 55.17 22.95
C ALA A 62 -8.78 54.84 23.88
N LEU A 63 -8.96 54.00 24.91
CA LEU A 63 -7.89 53.52 25.78
C LEU A 63 -7.42 52.11 25.38
N LEU A 64 -8.32 51.25 24.89
CA LEU A 64 -7.99 49.86 24.55
C LEU A 64 -6.94 49.73 23.45
N GLU A 65 -6.06 48.74 23.60
CA GLU A 65 -4.91 48.44 22.74
C GLU A 65 -3.85 49.55 22.63
N GLN A 66 -4.06 50.71 23.27
CA GLN A 66 -3.13 51.83 23.25
C GLN A 66 -1.98 51.63 24.25
N PRO A 67 -0.79 52.20 23.96
CA PRO A 67 0.33 52.17 24.89
C PRO A 67 0.03 52.97 26.16
N LEU A 68 0.43 52.40 27.29
CA LEU A 68 0.41 53.00 28.61
C LEU A 68 1.81 52.93 29.22
N THR A 69 2.29 54.04 29.79
CA THR A 69 3.56 54.11 30.52
C THR A 69 3.28 54.48 31.97
N LEU A 70 3.33 53.48 32.85
CA LEU A 70 3.21 53.62 34.29
C LEU A 70 4.60 53.94 34.87
N GLN A 71 4.72 55.01 35.65
CA GLN A 71 6.00 55.46 36.21
C GLN A 71 5.96 55.51 37.73
N LEU A 72 7.03 55.03 38.37
CA LEU A 72 7.21 55.06 39.82
C LEU A 72 8.51 55.78 40.19
N ARG A 73 8.42 56.80 41.05
CA ARG A 73 9.59 57.57 41.49
C ARG A 73 10.39 56.81 42.55
N ARG A 74 11.68 56.56 42.29
CA ARG A 74 12.66 55.96 43.21
C ARG A 74 13.13 56.96 44.28
N ASP A 75 13.95 56.53 45.23
CA ASP A 75 14.55 57.39 46.28
C ASP A 75 15.58 58.38 45.73
N ASP A 76 16.34 57.99 44.70
CA ASP A 76 17.26 58.86 43.95
C ASP A 76 16.56 59.96 43.10
N GLY A 77 15.22 59.96 43.06
CA GLY A 77 14.41 60.90 42.27
C GLY A 77 14.18 60.49 40.80
N SER A 78 14.83 59.43 40.32
CA SER A 78 14.57 58.87 38.99
C SER A 78 13.19 58.22 38.90
N LEU A 79 12.68 58.07 37.67
CA LEU A 79 11.45 57.35 37.39
C LEU A 79 11.81 55.98 36.80
N ARG A 80 11.24 54.92 37.38
CA ARG A 80 11.16 53.61 36.72
C ARG A 80 9.90 53.57 35.87
N ALA A 81 10.01 53.16 34.60
CA ALA A 81 8.86 52.91 33.74
C ALA A 81 8.46 51.43 33.70
N TRP A 82 7.15 51.19 33.63
CA TRP A 82 6.54 49.99 33.06
C TRP A 82 5.72 50.40 31.85
N ASN A 83 6.16 49.96 30.69
CA ASN A 83 5.49 50.19 29.41
C ASN A 83 4.70 48.94 29.02
N GLY A 84 3.51 49.12 28.47
CA GLY A 84 2.61 48.03 28.07
C GLY A 84 1.42 48.54 27.27
N LEU A 85 0.46 47.67 26.98
CA LEU A 85 -0.81 48.01 26.34
C LEU A 85 -1.93 48.01 27.38
N CYS A 86 -2.95 48.85 27.17
CA CYS A 86 -4.22 48.74 27.90
C CYS A 86 -5.04 47.57 27.33
N THR A 87 -5.15 46.47 28.07
CA THR A 87 -5.90 45.27 27.64
C THR A 87 -7.33 45.22 28.16
N ASP A 88 -7.65 46.00 29.20
CA ASP A 88 -8.98 46.14 29.77
C ASP A 88 -9.12 47.51 30.44
N ALA A 89 -10.31 48.11 30.36
CA ALA A 89 -10.63 49.42 30.87
C ALA A 89 -12.08 49.46 31.38
N ALA A 90 -12.28 49.80 32.65
CA ALA A 90 -13.58 49.75 33.32
C ALA A 90 -13.89 51.03 34.09
N PHE A 91 -15.15 51.49 34.03
CA PHE A 91 -15.67 52.56 34.87
C PHE A 91 -16.10 52.00 36.23
N LEU A 92 -15.55 52.54 37.33
CA LEU A 92 -15.81 52.05 38.69
C LEU A 92 -16.83 52.89 39.48
N GLY A 93 -17.30 54.00 38.92
CA GLY A 93 -18.23 54.93 39.58
C GLY A 93 -17.74 56.38 39.55
N GLY A 94 -18.60 57.29 39.99
CA GLY A 94 -18.28 58.71 40.16
C GLY A 94 -19.29 59.41 41.06
N ASP A 95 -18.90 60.54 41.64
CA ASP A 95 -19.68 61.32 42.62
C ASP A 95 -20.29 62.61 42.05
N GLY A 96 -20.09 62.84 40.74
CA GLY A 96 -20.50 64.06 40.03
C GLY A 96 -19.42 65.14 39.94
N GLY A 97 -18.31 65.01 40.67
CA GLY A 97 -17.11 65.86 40.54
C GLY A 97 -15.87 65.09 40.06
N LEU A 98 -15.77 63.81 40.41
CA LEU A 98 -14.72 62.88 39.97
C LEU A 98 -15.33 61.58 39.42
N THR A 99 -14.64 61.02 38.45
CA THR A 99 -14.87 59.70 37.85
C THR A 99 -13.71 58.78 38.18
N ARG A 100 -13.99 57.55 38.59
CA ARG A 100 -13.00 56.50 38.84
C ARG A 100 -13.00 55.48 37.71
N LEU A 101 -11.82 55.15 37.21
CA LEU A 101 -11.59 54.11 36.21
C LEU A 101 -10.58 53.08 36.76
N ARG A 102 -10.63 51.86 36.23
CA ARG A 102 -9.56 50.87 36.34
C ARG A 102 -9.03 50.55 34.95
N LEU A 103 -7.71 50.60 34.80
CA LEU A 103 -7.01 50.18 33.57
C LEU A 103 -6.14 48.97 33.87
N THR A 104 -6.11 48.00 32.95
CA THR A 104 -5.21 46.84 33.01
C THR A 104 -4.07 47.03 32.02
N LEU A 105 -2.85 47.14 32.54
CA LEU A 105 -1.58 47.25 31.80
C LEU A 105 -0.94 45.86 31.65
N GLN A 106 -0.69 45.41 30.43
CA GLN A 106 -0.06 44.11 30.12
C GLN A 106 0.92 44.20 28.94
N PRO A 107 1.83 43.22 28.75
CA PRO A 107 2.68 43.17 27.56
C PRO A 107 1.87 42.90 26.29
N TRP A 108 2.43 43.24 25.13
CA TRP A 108 1.86 42.89 23.82
C TRP A 108 1.63 41.38 23.66
N THR A 109 2.38 40.54 24.40
CA THR A 109 2.20 39.09 24.41
C THR A 109 0.85 38.63 24.98
N ALA A 110 0.11 39.49 25.69
CA ALA A 110 -1.27 39.19 26.09
C ALA A 110 -2.20 38.96 24.87
N LEU A 111 -1.91 39.60 23.73
CA LEU A 111 -2.64 39.39 22.47
C LEU A 111 -2.45 37.97 21.93
N LEU A 112 -1.29 37.33 22.18
CA LEU A 112 -1.00 35.95 21.79
C LEU A 112 -1.91 34.92 22.47
N ALA A 113 -2.48 35.25 23.64
CA ALA A 113 -3.43 34.38 24.33
C ALA A 113 -4.85 34.45 23.73
N LEU A 114 -5.17 35.53 23.00
CA LEU A 114 -6.48 35.72 22.37
C LEU A 114 -6.62 34.97 21.04
N ARG A 115 -5.50 34.61 20.41
CA ARG A 115 -5.47 33.88 19.14
C ARG A 115 -5.15 32.40 19.35
N ARG A 116 -5.99 31.54 18.78
CA ARG A 116 -5.84 30.06 18.75
C ARG A 116 -5.73 29.60 17.30
N ASN A 117 -4.79 28.71 17.00
CA ASN A 117 -4.43 28.42 15.61
C ASN A 117 -4.07 26.94 15.37
N ALA A 118 -3.89 26.57 14.09
CA ALA A 118 -3.37 25.27 13.65
C ALA A 118 -2.38 25.49 12.50
N VAL A 119 -1.07 25.42 12.77
CA VAL A 119 0.00 25.83 11.85
C VAL A 119 1.15 24.83 11.87
N ILE A 120 1.64 24.48 10.68
CA ILE A 120 2.86 23.69 10.52
C ILE A 120 4.04 24.60 10.23
N PHE A 121 5.10 24.48 11.02
CA PHE A 121 6.41 25.06 10.79
C PHE A 121 7.36 23.93 10.33
N GLN A 122 7.87 24.00 9.11
CA GLN A 122 8.78 23.01 8.53
C GLN A 122 10.20 23.56 8.49
N ASP A 123 11.20 22.72 8.81
CA ASP A 123 12.64 23.03 8.74
C ASP A 123 13.09 24.32 9.46
N LEU A 124 12.37 24.74 10.51
CA LEU A 124 12.68 25.92 11.34
C LEU A 124 13.21 25.53 12.73
N ASP A 125 14.05 26.39 13.29
CA ASP A 125 14.40 26.36 14.72
C ASP A 125 13.39 27.15 15.57
N VAL A 126 13.55 27.12 16.89
CA VAL A 126 12.63 27.80 17.82
C VAL A 126 12.65 29.33 17.66
N ARG A 127 13.78 29.93 17.29
CA ARG A 127 13.89 31.38 17.08
C ARG A 127 13.08 31.80 15.86
N ALA A 128 13.28 31.13 14.72
CA ALA A 128 12.56 31.40 13.48
C ALA A 128 11.04 31.13 13.60
N VAL A 129 10.63 30.14 14.39
CA VAL A 129 9.21 29.91 14.72
C VAL A 129 8.63 31.10 15.52
N CYS A 130 9.32 31.57 16.55
CA CYS A 130 8.89 32.73 17.33
C CYS A 130 8.82 33.99 16.47
N GLU A 131 9.86 34.29 15.68
CA GLU A 131 9.90 35.44 14.76
C GLU A 131 8.73 35.43 13.77
N ARG A 132 8.38 34.26 13.20
CA ARG A 132 7.23 34.12 12.29
C ARG A 132 5.88 34.34 12.97
N ILE A 133 5.76 34.06 14.27
CA ILE A 133 4.56 34.39 15.07
C ILE A 133 4.55 35.90 15.36
N PHE A 134 5.67 36.44 15.85
CA PHE A 134 5.79 37.84 16.27
C PHE A 134 5.60 38.83 15.11
N ALA A 135 6.03 38.48 13.90
CA ALA A 135 5.83 39.30 12.69
C ALA A 135 4.34 39.59 12.36
N GLN A 136 3.39 38.88 12.98
CA GLN A 136 1.95 39.10 12.80
C GLN A 136 1.37 40.17 13.74
N TYR A 137 2.19 40.73 14.66
CA TYR A 137 1.78 41.70 15.68
C TYR A 137 2.64 42.97 15.59
N PRO A 138 2.13 44.10 15.07
CA PRO A 138 2.92 45.33 14.90
C PRO A 138 3.49 45.92 16.21
N GLN A 139 2.89 45.59 17.35
CA GLN A 139 3.32 46.00 18.69
C GLN A 139 4.49 45.13 19.23
N ALA A 140 4.89 44.07 18.53
CA ALA A 140 5.88 43.13 19.01
C ALA A 140 7.29 43.72 19.01
N SER A 141 7.83 43.93 20.21
CA SER A 141 9.26 44.17 20.43
C SER A 141 9.84 43.02 21.23
N PHE A 142 10.92 42.43 20.73
CA PHE A 142 11.57 41.25 21.30
C PHE A 142 13.07 41.20 20.99
N ARG A 143 13.82 40.42 21.79
CA ARG A 143 15.26 40.14 21.62
C ARG A 143 15.58 38.72 22.08
N PHE A 144 16.57 38.09 21.46
CA PHE A 144 17.09 36.77 21.84
C PHE A 144 18.53 36.89 22.37
N ASP A 145 18.67 36.88 23.69
CA ASP A 145 19.96 36.83 24.40
C ASP A 145 20.33 35.36 24.64
N VAL A 146 20.51 34.61 23.54
CA VAL A 146 20.67 33.15 23.53
C VAL A 146 21.94 32.76 22.78
N GLN A 147 22.87 32.13 23.49
CA GLN A 147 24.16 31.61 23.02
C GLN A 147 24.12 30.09 22.74
N GLN A 148 23.25 29.34 23.43
CA GLN A 148 23.05 27.90 23.17
C GLN A 148 22.54 27.64 21.73
N ALA A 149 22.96 26.53 21.14
CA ALA A 149 22.53 26.13 19.80
C ALA A 149 21.05 25.71 19.78
N LEU A 150 20.29 26.19 18.79
CA LEU A 150 18.89 25.84 18.60
C LEU A 150 18.76 24.94 17.35
N PRO A 151 18.40 23.65 17.48
CA PRO A 151 18.30 22.76 16.32
C PRO A 151 17.04 23.05 15.51
N ALA A 152 17.20 23.16 14.19
CA ALA A 152 16.09 23.18 13.25
C ALA A 152 15.35 21.83 13.26
N ARG A 153 14.02 21.87 13.14
CA ARG A 153 13.14 20.70 13.24
C ARG A 153 12.38 20.52 11.93
N ALA A 154 12.47 19.31 11.34
CA ALA A 154 11.77 18.95 10.10
C ALA A 154 10.26 19.29 10.12
N ILE A 155 9.64 19.12 11.28
CA ILE A 155 8.29 19.62 11.57
C ILE A 155 8.22 20.11 13.02
N THR A 156 7.45 21.17 13.26
CA THR A 156 6.91 21.59 14.55
C THR A 156 5.52 22.14 14.31
N THR A 157 4.52 21.62 15.02
CA THR A 157 3.12 21.97 14.78
C THR A 157 2.50 22.66 15.99
N GLN A 158 1.92 23.83 15.76
CA GLN A 158 0.93 24.43 16.67
C GLN A 158 -0.41 23.79 16.34
N TYR A 159 -1.11 23.16 17.29
CA TYR A 159 -2.39 22.52 17.00
C TYR A 159 -3.45 22.74 18.08
N ARG A 160 -4.43 23.59 17.77
CA ARG A 160 -5.56 23.91 18.65
C ARG A 160 -5.11 24.43 20.02
N GLU A 161 -4.03 25.19 20.07
CA GLU A 161 -3.51 25.89 21.26
C GLU A 161 -3.35 27.39 20.94
N SER A 162 -3.24 28.26 21.95
CA SER A 162 -3.03 29.69 21.68
C SER A 162 -1.61 29.95 21.15
N ASP A 163 -1.38 31.10 20.52
CA ASP A 163 -0.02 31.50 20.12
C ASP A 163 0.89 31.61 21.38
N TRP A 164 0.32 31.99 22.52
CA TRP A 164 1.02 32.07 23.82
C TRP A 164 1.36 30.69 24.41
N ASP A 165 0.40 29.76 24.45
CA ASP A 165 0.62 28.41 25.00
C ASP A 165 1.65 27.65 24.16
N PHE A 166 1.56 27.74 22.83
CA PHE A 166 2.52 27.16 21.91
C PHE A 166 3.93 27.69 22.16
N LEU A 167 4.07 29.01 22.23
CA LEU A 167 5.36 29.67 22.37
C LEU A 167 6.02 29.38 23.71
N THR A 168 5.28 29.53 24.82
CA THR A 168 5.82 29.29 26.16
C THR A 168 6.22 27.82 26.36
N ARG A 169 5.42 26.87 25.85
CA ARG A 169 5.80 25.45 25.78
C ARG A 169 7.03 25.21 24.92
N LEU A 170 7.14 25.85 23.75
CA LEU A 170 8.27 25.67 22.84
C LEU A 170 9.57 26.24 23.41
N LEU A 171 9.51 27.40 24.09
CA LEU A 171 10.62 27.96 24.85
C LEU A 171 11.05 27.02 25.99
N ALA A 172 10.10 26.50 26.77
CA ALA A 172 10.39 25.54 27.85
C ALA A 172 10.98 24.21 27.33
N GLU A 173 10.47 23.67 26.21
CA GLU A 173 11.05 22.50 25.51
C GLU A 173 12.50 22.72 25.07
N SER A 174 12.90 23.96 24.80
CA SER A 174 14.26 24.35 24.43
C SER A 174 15.09 24.88 25.59
N GLY A 175 14.58 24.81 26.83
CA GLY A 175 15.28 25.31 28.01
C GLY A 175 15.47 26.84 28.01
N LEU A 176 14.61 27.61 27.36
CA LEU A 176 14.72 29.06 27.35
C LEU A 176 13.87 29.68 28.46
N ALA A 177 14.35 30.78 29.02
CA ALA A 177 13.60 31.64 29.92
C ALA A 177 13.22 32.95 29.21
N TRP A 178 12.28 33.71 29.76
CA TRP A 178 11.97 35.04 29.24
C TRP A 178 11.64 36.05 30.33
N ARG A 179 11.87 37.33 30.05
CA ARG A 179 11.56 38.47 30.92
C ARG A 179 11.18 39.68 30.07
N PHE A 180 10.74 40.77 30.70
CA PHE A 180 10.41 42.01 30.01
C PHE A 180 11.38 43.13 30.45
N ASP A 181 12.10 43.70 29.49
CA ASP A 181 12.86 44.95 29.69
C ASP A 181 11.96 46.14 29.35
N HIS A 182 12.02 47.22 30.13
CA HIS A 182 11.26 48.45 29.89
C HIS A 182 12.22 49.62 29.63
N ALA A 183 11.95 50.43 28.60
CA ALA A 183 12.73 51.62 28.32
C ALA A 183 12.31 52.81 29.21
N ASP A 184 13.30 53.46 29.85
CA ASP A 184 13.13 54.68 30.63
C ASP A 184 13.01 55.91 29.70
N GLY A 185 11.83 56.09 29.08
CA GLY A 185 11.52 57.20 28.18
C GLY A 185 10.61 58.26 28.80
N GLN A 186 10.78 59.53 28.42
CA GLN A 186 9.88 60.63 28.81
C GLN A 186 8.65 60.75 27.88
N ASP A 187 8.76 60.31 26.62
CA ASP A 187 7.71 60.37 25.60
C ASP A 187 7.29 58.95 25.15
N GLY A 188 6.58 58.19 26.00
CA GLY A 188 6.03 56.87 25.65
C GLY A 188 7.08 55.79 25.35
N GLY A 189 7.57 55.12 26.41
CA GLY A 189 8.56 54.05 26.25
C GLY A 189 7.99 52.75 25.67
N THR A 190 8.84 51.89 25.09
CA THR A 190 8.49 50.53 24.69
C THR A 190 8.88 49.50 25.77
N HIS A 191 8.32 48.29 25.67
CA HIS A 191 8.78 47.13 26.43
C HIS A 191 9.21 46.02 25.46
N THR A 192 10.24 45.27 25.84
CA THR A 192 10.87 44.25 24.99
C THR A 192 10.76 42.90 25.67
N LEU A 193 10.18 41.90 24.98
CA LEU A 193 10.26 40.50 25.39
C LEU A 193 11.69 39.99 25.16
N VAL A 194 12.42 39.74 26.24
CA VAL A 194 13.78 39.19 26.17
C VAL A 194 13.72 37.70 26.45
N VAL A 195 13.99 36.89 25.43
CA VAL A 195 14.19 35.44 25.56
C VAL A 195 15.67 35.18 25.78
N PHE A 196 16.03 34.40 26.79
CA PHE A 196 17.42 34.24 27.22
C PHE A 196 17.74 32.81 27.70
N ASP A 197 19.03 32.49 27.72
CA ASP A 197 19.58 31.28 28.34
C ASP A 197 20.43 31.58 29.59
N THR A 198 21.02 30.55 30.20
CA THR A 198 21.83 30.68 31.42
C THR A 198 23.16 31.41 31.25
N GLN A 199 23.55 31.79 30.02
CA GLN A 199 24.76 32.56 29.72
C GLN A 199 24.48 34.04 29.44
N ALA A 200 23.21 34.47 29.49
CA ALA A 200 22.84 35.87 29.32
C ALA A 200 23.23 36.74 30.52
N GLU A 201 23.68 37.97 30.27
CA GLU A 201 23.94 38.95 31.31
C GLU A 201 22.63 39.48 31.92
N LEU A 202 22.59 39.52 33.25
CA LEU A 202 21.43 39.99 34.02
C LEU A 202 21.74 41.35 34.63
N ALA A 203 20.80 42.29 34.55
CA ALA A 203 20.97 43.64 35.08
C ALA A 203 21.18 43.64 36.60
N ASP A 204 22.16 44.39 37.12
CA ASP A 204 22.42 44.50 38.56
C ASP A 204 21.69 45.70 39.18
N ALA A 205 20.83 45.45 40.16
CA ALA A 205 20.16 46.47 40.97
C ALA A 205 21.02 46.93 42.17
N GLY A 206 22.26 46.43 42.29
CA GLY A 206 23.25 46.87 43.28
C GLY A 206 23.03 46.27 44.67
N THR A 207 23.41 47.01 45.71
CA THR A 207 23.30 46.54 47.11
C THR A 207 22.03 47.05 47.78
N LEU A 208 21.13 46.15 48.17
CA LEU A 208 19.89 46.47 48.86
C LEU A 208 20.00 46.18 50.37
N ARG A 209 19.66 47.16 51.21
CA ARG A 209 19.75 47.02 52.68
C ARG A 209 18.55 46.26 53.27
N PHE A 210 18.83 45.39 54.23
CA PHE A 210 17.82 44.84 55.13
C PHE A 210 17.71 45.71 56.38
N HIS A 211 16.56 46.35 56.58
CA HIS A 211 16.34 47.29 57.68
C HIS A 211 14.85 47.43 58.01
N ARG A 212 14.52 48.04 59.16
CA ARG A 212 13.15 48.52 59.40
C ARG A 212 12.80 49.62 58.40
N SER A 213 11.53 49.76 58.06
CA SER A 213 11.01 50.86 57.23
C SER A 213 10.08 51.70 58.09
N ASP A 214 10.56 52.90 58.45
CA ASP A 214 9.76 53.97 59.07
C ASP A 214 9.58 55.09 58.02
N ILE A 215 8.49 55.85 58.09
CA ILE A 215 8.15 56.94 57.14
C ILE A 215 9.25 58.03 57.06
N ALA A 216 10.09 58.14 58.09
CA ALA A 216 11.20 59.09 58.15
C ALA A 216 12.51 58.59 57.50
N GLU A 217 12.60 57.34 57.05
CA GLU A 217 13.80 56.83 56.36
C GLU A 217 13.78 57.21 54.87
N ALA A 218 14.82 57.93 54.43
CA ALA A 218 14.87 58.52 53.08
C ALA A 218 15.21 57.53 51.95
N THR A 219 15.72 56.34 52.27
CA THR A 219 16.16 55.32 51.31
C THR A 219 15.32 54.05 51.43
N ASP A 220 15.20 53.31 50.34
CA ASP A 220 14.43 52.07 50.36
C ASP A 220 15.09 50.96 51.22
N ALA A 221 14.27 50.02 51.72
CA ALA A 221 14.74 48.87 52.50
C ALA A 221 13.92 47.60 52.25
N ILE A 222 14.57 46.45 52.40
CA ILE A 222 13.93 45.14 52.55
C ILE A 222 13.62 44.97 54.05
N THR A 223 12.35 44.78 54.39
CA THR A 223 11.89 44.66 55.79
C THR A 223 11.64 43.22 56.23
N ALA A 224 11.41 42.32 55.26
CA ALA A 224 11.25 40.89 55.48
C ALA A 224 12.07 40.14 54.43
N PHE A 225 12.77 39.09 54.86
CA PHE A 225 13.50 38.18 53.98
C PHE A 225 13.59 36.81 54.65
N GLY A 226 13.28 35.73 53.94
CA GLY A 226 13.25 34.38 54.49
C GLY A 226 13.53 33.32 53.45
N ALA A 227 14.30 32.30 53.83
CA ALA A 227 14.64 31.18 52.98
C ALA A 227 13.52 30.13 52.94
N GLN A 228 13.20 29.63 51.75
CA GLN A 228 12.38 28.45 51.53
C GLN A 228 13.21 27.37 50.84
N ARG A 229 13.04 26.11 51.25
CA ARG A 229 13.66 24.96 50.59
C ARG A 229 12.57 23.95 50.23
N ARG A 230 12.67 23.35 49.05
CA ARG A 230 11.72 22.36 48.54
C ARG A 230 12.49 21.18 47.98
N VAL A 231 12.00 19.96 48.24
CA VAL A 231 12.49 18.76 47.55
C VAL A 231 11.99 18.81 46.11
N THR A 232 12.92 18.72 45.17
CA THR A 232 12.70 18.68 43.72
C THR A 232 13.30 17.40 43.14
N PRO A 233 12.97 17.03 41.90
CA PRO A 233 13.73 16.02 41.16
C PRO A 233 15.23 16.28 41.19
N SER A 234 16.01 15.20 41.17
CA SER A 234 17.49 15.24 41.21
C SER A 234 18.14 14.50 40.04
N ALA A 235 17.35 13.81 39.24
CA ALA A 235 17.77 13.21 37.97
C ALA A 235 16.65 13.36 36.95
N LEU A 236 17.00 13.43 35.67
CA LEU A 236 16.03 13.38 34.58
C LEU A 236 16.63 12.59 33.41
N SER A 237 15.89 11.65 32.86
CA SER A 237 16.30 10.89 31.67
C SER A 237 15.36 11.15 30.49
N VAL A 238 15.96 11.28 29.30
CA VAL A 238 15.23 11.40 28.03
C VAL A 238 15.63 10.28 27.09
N GLY A 239 14.71 9.82 26.23
CA GLY A 239 14.99 8.79 25.22
C GLY A 239 14.16 8.94 23.94
N SER A 240 14.82 8.94 22.79
CA SER A 240 14.23 8.98 21.44
C SER A 240 14.66 7.76 20.63
N TRP A 241 13.71 7.13 19.94
CA TRP A 241 13.98 6.06 18.98
C TRP A 241 14.09 6.60 17.55
N HIS A 242 15.06 6.11 16.77
CA HIS A 242 15.26 6.42 15.36
C HIS A 242 15.11 5.16 14.53
N SER A 243 13.90 4.89 14.02
CA SER A 243 13.60 3.72 13.20
C SER A 243 14.46 3.61 11.93
N GLU A 244 14.76 4.74 11.28
CA GLU A 244 15.56 4.79 10.05
C GLU A 244 17.05 4.48 10.26
N ARG A 245 17.56 4.69 11.49
CA ARG A 245 18.94 4.39 11.90
C ARG A 245 19.04 3.11 12.74
N LEU A 246 17.91 2.57 13.20
CA LEU A 246 17.81 1.49 14.20
C LEU A 246 18.59 1.78 15.50
N THR A 247 18.61 3.05 15.92
CA THR A 247 19.31 3.50 17.13
C THR A 247 18.38 4.19 18.12
N ALA A 248 18.68 4.05 19.41
CA ALA A 248 18.14 4.92 20.45
C ALA A 248 19.16 6.03 20.76
N SER A 249 18.67 7.24 21.00
CA SER A 249 19.45 8.36 21.52
C SER A 249 18.82 8.82 22.82
N SER A 250 19.60 8.76 23.90
CA SER A 250 19.17 9.06 25.25
C SER A 250 20.17 9.97 25.94
N GLY A 251 19.72 10.77 26.88
CA GLY A 251 20.57 11.63 27.71
C GLY A 251 20.08 11.72 29.15
N GLN A 252 20.96 12.16 30.04
CA GLN A 252 20.69 12.26 31.48
C GLN A 252 21.14 13.60 32.07
N GLY A 253 20.18 14.32 32.65
CA GLY A 253 20.46 15.44 33.56
C GLY A 253 20.63 14.90 34.98
N GLN A 254 21.63 15.41 35.71
CA GLN A 254 21.88 15.02 37.10
C GLN A 254 22.12 16.25 37.97
N ALA A 255 21.73 16.13 39.23
CA ALA A 255 21.89 17.16 40.24
C ALA A 255 22.31 16.54 41.57
N GLU A 256 23.01 17.32 42.39
CA GLU A 256 23.36 16.92 43.75
C GLU A 256 22.08 16.62 44.56
N ALA A 257 21.90 15.34 44.87
CA ALA A 257 20.92 14.84 45.83
C ALA A 257 21.60 14.74 47.21
N GLY A 258 20.87 15.11 48.26
CA GLY A 258 21.33 14.91 49.63
C GLY A 258 21.23 13.45 50.07
N LEU A 259 20.66 13.20 51.26
CA LEU A 259 20.45 11.84 51.79
C LEU A 259 19.30 11.06 51.11
N LEU A 260 18.65 11.62 50.09
CA LEU A 260 17.57 10.99 49.36
C LEU A 260 18.12 10.16 48.19
N PRO A 261 17.46 9.04 47.82
CA PRO A 261 17.76 8.37 46.55
C PRO A 261 17.48 9.31 45.37
N PRO A 262 18.07 9.07 44.18
CA PRO A 262 17.77 9.85 42.99
C PRO A 262 16.27 9.91 42.71
N LEU A 263 15.70 11.12 42.75
CA LEU A 263 14.31 11.36 42.38
C LEU A 263 14.28 11.64 40.89
N GLU A 264 14.21 10.55 40.11
CA GLU A 264 14.26 10.58 38.65
C GLU A 264 12.90 10.92 38.03
N VAL A 265 12.92 11.79 37.02
CA VAL A 265 11.81 12.00 36.08
C VAL A 265 12.20 11.40 34.73
N HIS A 266 11.36 10.54 34.16
CA HIS A 266 11.57 10.01 32.82
C HIS A 266 10.66 10.73 31.81
N VAL A 267 11.22 11.18 30.69
CA VAL A 267 10.47 11.85 29.62
C VAL A 267 10.79 11.17 28.28
N GLN A 268 9.75 10.70 27.57
CA GLN A 268 9.89 10.19 26.22
C GLN A 268 9.47 11.28 25.22
N PRO A 269 10.41 12.08 24.66
CA PRO A 269 10.11 12.99 23.56
C PRO A 269 9.78 12.20 22.29
N ARG A 270 9.42 12.93 21.23
CA ARG A 270 9.09 12.32 19.93
C ARG A 270 10.17 11.38 19.41
N ALA A 271 9.76 10.33 18.70
CA ALA A 271 10.67 9.56 17.88
C ALA A 271 11.39 10.49 16.90
N GLY A 272 12.69 10.29 16.71
CA GLY A 272 13.50 11.17 15.87
C GLY A 272 13.98 12.48 16.53
N ARG A 273 13.74 12.74 17.83
CA ARG A 273 14.01 14.05 18.48
C ARG A 273 15.47 14.50 18.40
N PHE A 274 16.43 13.60 18.64
CA PHE A 274 17.84 13.95 18.84
C PHE A 274 18.71 13.56 17.65
N GLY A 275 19.51 14.48 17.13
CA GLY A 275 20.50 14.15 16.09
C GLY A 275 21.60 13.25 16.68
N GLU A 276 22.09 13.64 17.85
CA GLU A 276 23.26 13.14 18.56
C GLU A 276 23.00 13.05 20.07
N GLY A 277 23.79 12.25 20.80
CA GLY A 277 23.64 12.06 22.25
C GLY A 277 23.76 13.35 23.07
N ALA A 278 24.71 14.23 22.74
CA ALA A 278 24.90 15.50 23.46
C ALA A 278 23.63 16.37 23.49
N SER A 279 22.87 16.43 22.39
CA SER A 279 21.59 17.16 22.34
C SER A 279 20.50 16.57 23.25
N ALA A 280 20.62 15.28 23.60
CA ALA A 280 19.74 14.62 24.56
C ALA A 280 20.16 14.93 26.00
N ASP A 281 21.47 14.98 26.29
CA ASP A 281 21.99 15.40 27.60
C ASP A 281 21.65 16.87 27.89
N ASP A 282 21.80 17.76 26.91
CA ASP A 282 21.40 19.18 27.02
C ASP A 282 19.89 19.33 27.33
N GLU A 283 19.01 18.68 26.56
CA GLU A 283 17.56 18.74 26.83
C GLU A 283 17.21 18.11 28.20
N ALA A 284 17.90 17.05 28.61
CA ALA A 284 17.68 16.43 29.91
C ALA A 284 18.10 17.36 31.06
N GLN A 285 19.25 18.02 30.94
CA GLN A 285 19.75 18.95 31.94
C GLN A 285 18.87 20.20 32.04
N TYR A 286 18.48 20.84 30.92
CA TYR A 286 17.70 22.08 30.99
C TYR A 286 16.28 21.84 31.53
N ARG A 287 15.68 20.66 31.26
CA ARG A 287 14.41 20.25 31.88
C ARG A 287 14.56 20.04 33.38
N LEU A 288 15.66 19.41 33.83
CA LEU A 288 15.96 19.23 35.25
C LEU A 288 16.17 20.57 35.95
N ASP A 289 16.95 21.47 35.35
CA ASP A 289 17.18 22.83 35.86
C ASP A 289 15.86 23.60 36.06
N GLY A 290 14.95 23.57 35.08
CA GLY A 290 13.62 24.19 35.18
C GLY A 290 12.76 23.63 36.33
N LEU A 291 12.80 22.32 36.55
CA LEU A 291 12.16 21.68 37.71
C LEU A 291 12.84 22.05 39.05
N ARG A 292 14.13 22.40 39.03
CA ARG A 292 14.94 22.73 40.21
C ARG A 292 14.98 24.22 40.56
N VAL A 293 14.47 25.13 39.74
CA VAL A 293 14.34 26.58 40.08
C VAL A 293 13.63 26.75 41.43
N ALA A 294 12.61 25.94 41.73
CA ALA A 294 11.86 25.99 42.97
C ALA A 294 12.55 25.38 44.21
N SER A 295 13.76 24.81 44.07
CA SER A 295 14.45 24.09 45.16
C SER A 295 14.95 25.00 46.28
N ALA A 296 15.44 26.20 45.94
CA ALA A 296 16.08 27.14 46.86
C ALA A 296 15.59 28.58 46.66
N LEU A 297 14.31 28.82 46.95
CA LEU A 297 13.70 30.14 46.91
C LEU A 297 14.02 30.96 48.18
N HIS A 298 13.95 32.28 48.06
CA HIS A 298 13.88 33.19 49.21
C HIS A 298 12.75 34.18 48.94
N ALA A 299 11.85 34.35 49.91
CA ALA A 299 10.75 35.30 49.83
C ALA A 299 11.11 36.54 50.63
N GLY A 300 10.88 37.73 50.07
CA GLY A 300 11.12 38.99 50.73
C GLY A 300 10.01 40.00 50.50
N GLY A 301 10.11 41.13 51.19
CA GLY A 301 9.23 42.27 50.99
C GLY A 301 9.77 43.52 51.68
N GLY A 302 9.32 44.68 51.22
CA GLY A 302 9.79 45.97 51.72
C GLY A 302 9.29 47.12 50.85
N SER A 303 10.09 48.19 50.78
CA SER A 303 9.78 49.40 50.02
C SER A 303 10.62 49.57 48.76
N VAL A 304 11.42 48.58 48.34
CA VAL A 304 12.41 48.74 47.26
C VAL A 304 11.79 48.90 45.88
N ARG A 305 11.93 50.09 45.30
CA ARG A 305 11.36 50.49 44.00
C ARG A 305 12.24 50.08 42.80
N ALA A 306 13.53 49.80 43.05
CA ALA A 306 14.53 49.45 42.02
C ALA A 306 14.50 47.97 41.58
N LEU A 307 13.94 47.04 42.39
CA LEU A 307 13.91 45.60 42.08
C LEU A 307 13.12 45.31 40.79
N ALA A 308 13.71 44.64 39.80
CA ALA A 308 13.03 44.26 38.56
C ALA A 308 13.08 42.74 38.30
N SER A 309 12.06 42.15 37.67
CA SER A 309 12.08 40.72 37.33
C SER A 309 13.26 40.38 36.41
N GLY A 310 14.08 39.41 36.82
CA GLY A 310 15.31 39.03 36.14
C GLY A 310 16.53 39.93 36.42
N SER A 311 16.44 40.90 37.34
CA SER A 311 17.62 41.61 37.85
C SER A 311 18.31 40.83 38.98
N THR A 312 19.60 41.08 39.18
CA THR A 312 20.37 40.60 40.34
C THR A 312 20.50 41.71 41.39
N PHE A 313 20.82 41.36 42.63
CA PHE A 313 21.22 42.32 43.67
C PHE A 313 22.03 41.64 44.79
N ALA A 314 22.83 42.41 45.52
CA ALA A 314 23.49 41.98 46.75
C ALA A 314 22.67 42.38 48.00
N LEU A 315 22.41 41.45 48.90
CA LEU A 315 21.70 41.74 50.15
C LEU A 315 22.66 42.26 51.23
N GLY A 316 22.50 43.50 51.65
CA GLY A 316 23.24 44.11 52.76
C GLY A 316 22.50 43.99 54.10
N GLN A 317 23.24 44.05 55.21
CA GLN A 317 22.71 44.20 56.58
C GLN A 317 21.78 43.07 57.10
N HIS A 318 21.55 41.98 56.34
CA HIS A 318 20.77 40.82 56.81
C HIS A 318 21.61 39.89 57.70
N PRO A 319 21.11 39.45 58.89
CA PRO A 319 21.91 38.70 59.87
C PRO A 319 22.48 37.35 59.38
N GLN A 320 21.87 36.73 58.37
CA GLN A 320 22.29 35.42 57.82
C GLN A 320 22.68 35.45 56.34
N HIS A 321 22.42 36.55 55.63
CA HIS A 321 22.51 36.63 54.17
C HIS A 321 23.25 37.89 53.68
N ALA A 322 23.88 38.65 54.58
CA ALA A 322 24.69 39.81 54.22
C ALA A 322 25.81 39.41 53.24
N GLY A 323 25.93 40.16 52.13
CA GLY A 323 26.89 39.93 51.06
C GLY A 323 26.50 38.84 50.05
N GLN A 324 25.42 38.09 50.26
CA GLN A 324 24.93 37.12 49.29
C GLN A 324 24.20 37.83 48.14
N ARG A 325 24.37 37.31 46.92
CA ARG A 325 23.72 37.82 45.71
C ARG A 325 22.55 36.93 45.30
N PHE A 326 21.49 37.56 44.82
CA PHE A 326 20.22 36.94 44.49
C PHE A 326 19.68 37.45 43.15
N THR A 327 18.98 36.60 42.41
CA THR A 327 18.28 36.94 41.17
C THR A 327 16.78 36.97 41.43
N VAL A 328 16.12 38.06 41.02
CA VAL A 328 14.67 38.26 41.21
C VAL A 328 13.88 37.42 40.22
N LEU A 329 13.07 36.49 40.72
CA LEU A 329 12.15 35.71 39.90
C LEU A 329 10.82 36.44 39.68
N ALA A 330 10.19 36.91 40.76
CA ALA A 330 8.85 37.47 40.72
C ALA A 330 8.70 38.61 41.72
N ILE A 331 7.86 39.60 41.40
CA ILE A 331 7.52 40.72 42.26
C ILE A 331 6.01 40.97 42.21
N GLU A 332 5.40 41.19 43.36
CA GLU A 332 4.09 41.81 43.53
C GLU A 332 4.30 43.25 44.02
N HIS A 333 3.74 44.22 43.30
CA HIS A 333 3.79 45.65 43.62
C HIS A 333 2.44 46.12 44.14
N SER A 334 2.46 46.96 45.17
CA SER A 334 1.29 47.74 45.62
C SER A 334 1.73 49.16 45.95
N ALA A 335 1.04 50.17 45.43
CA ALA A 335 1.34 51.57 45.71
C ALA A 335 0.09 52.45 45.73
N ARG A 336 0.13 53.54 46.50
CA ARG A 336 -0.97 54.51 46.58
C ARG A 336 -0.42 55.93 46.57
N ASN A 337 -0.98 56.80 45.74
CA ASN A 337 -0.61 58.23 45.75
C ASN A 337 -1.21 58.96 46.96
N ASN A 338 -0.53 60.01 47.43
CA ASN A 338 -1.06 60.87 48.49
C ASN A 338 -2.02 61.93 47.91
N LEU A 339 -3.29 61.56 47.73
CA LEU A 339 -4.36 62.44 47.28
C LEU A 339 -5.04 63.14 48.47
N ASP A 340 -5.69 64.28 48.23
CA ASP A 340 -6.20 65.15 49.31
C ASP A 340 -7.21 64.45 50.24
N PRO A 341 -7.27 64.80 51.55
CA PRO A 341 -8.10 64.11 52.53
C PRO A 341 -9.59 64.02 52.15
N GLY A 342 -10.14 65.04 51.49
CA GLY A 342 -11.53 65.05 51.02
C GLY A 342 -11.85 64.00 49.95
N ILE A 343 -10.86 63.60 49.15
CA ILE A 343 -11.00 62.54 48.14
C ILE A 343 -10.93 61.16 48.80
N ASN A 344 -10.10 60.99 49.84
CA ASN A 344 -9.95 59.70 50.52
C ASN A 344 -11.21 59.23 51.28
N VAL A 345 -12.07 60.15 51.72
CA VAL A 345 -13.33 59.81 52.44
C VAL A 345 -14.36 59.12 51.53
N LEU A 346 -14.29 59.33 50.21
CA LEU A 346 -15.19 58.69 49.22
C LEU A 346 -14.82 57.23 48.89
N LEU A 347 -13.63 56.76 49.28
CA LEU A 347 -12.99 55.59 48.64
C LEU A 347 -13.02 54.29 49.45
N GLY A 348 -13.50 54.31 50.70
CA GLY A 348 -13.97 53.12 51.43
C GLY A 348 -12.99 51.96 51.67
N ARG A 349 -11.67 52.16 51.51
CA ARG A 349 -10.63 51.13 51.74
C ARG A 349 -9.47 51.64 52.61
N GLU A 350 -9.29 51.01 53.77
CA GLU A 350 -8.24 51.30 54.77
C GLU A 350 -7.05 50.33 54.72
N GLU A 351 -6.70 49.78 53.55
CA GLU A 351 -5.67 48.72 53.46
C GLU A 351 -4.22 49.25 53.36
N MET A 352 -4.01 50.49 52.91
CA MET A 352 -2.66 51.06 52.75
C MET A 352 -2.63 52.59 52.83
N GLU A 353 -1.58 53.12 53.47
CA GLU A 353 -1.40 54.56 53.73
C GLU A 353 -1.16 55.39 52.44
N PRO A 354 -1.71 56.61 52.34
CA PRO A 354 -1.50 57.49 51.18
C PRO A 354 -0.03 57.88 51.00
N GLY A 355 0.49 57.74 49.78
CA GLY A 355 1.88 58.08 49.45
C GLY A 355 2.91 56.98 49.71
N SER A 356 2.46 55.73 49.94
CA SER A 356 3.34 54.59 50.19
C SER A 356 3.45 53.64 49.00
N TYR A 357 4.58 52.93 48.93
CA TYR A 357 4.85 51.81 48.03
C TYR A 357 5.33 50.62 48.87
N ARG A 358 4.86 49.43 48.53
CA ARG A 358 5.31 48.15 49.08
C ARG A 358 5.46 47.13 47.97
N ASN A 359 6.38 46.20 48.15
CA ASN A 359 6.43 44.99 47.34
C ASN A 359 6.62 43.72 48.18
N ARG A 360 6.28 42.60 47.54
CA ARG A 360 6.71 41.26 47.90
C ARG A 360 7.45 40.68 46.71
N PHE A 361 8.49 39.91 46.94
CA PHE A 361 9.29 39.34 45.86
C PHE A 361 9.79 37.95 46.21
N VAL A 362 10.02 37.15 45.17
CA VAL A 362 10.65 35.83 45.26
C VAL A 362 11.95 35.88 44.47
N VAL A 363 13.04 35.43 45.09
CA VAL A 363 14.37 35.38 44.49
C VAL A 363 15.01 34.01 44.64
N VAL A 364 15.98 33.71 43.79
CA VAL A 364 16.90 32.56 43.91
C VAL A 364 18.33 33.07 44.14
N PRO A 365 19.25 32.25 44.67
CA PRO A 365 20.67 32.57 44.66
C PRO A 365 21.16 32.88 43.25
N GLU A 366 22.05 33.87 43.12
CA GLU A 366 22.75 34.15 41.86
C GLU A 366 23.53 32.90 41.40
N GLY A 367 23.52 32.62 40.10
CA GLY A 367 24.04 31.37 39.52
C GLY A 367 23.04 30.21 39.46
N THR A 368 21.82 30.36 39.98
CA THR A 368 20.73 29.39 39.73
C THR A 368 20.36 29.41 38.25
N ALA A 369 20.37 28.25 37.59
CA ALA A 369 20.01 28.11 36.18
C ALA A 369 18.53 28.48 35.94
N LEU A 370 18.27 29.67 35.41
CA LEU A 370 16.92 30.13 35.09
C LEU A 370 16.44 29.49 33.79
N ARG A 371 15.46 28.59 33.91
CA ARG A 371 14.81 27.88 32.80
C ARG A 371 13.30 27.91 33.03
N ALA A 372 12.50 28.02 31.96
CA ALA A 372 11.05 27.88 32.09
C ALA A 372 10.67 26.47 32.56
N LEU A 373 9.58 26.36 33.32
CA LEU A 373 9.06 25.06 33.77
C LEU A 373 8.58 24.25 32.55
N PRO A 374 9.08 23.02 32.33
CA PRO A 374 8.60 22.20 31.22
C PRO A 374 7.09 21.92 31.32
N THR A 375 6.38 22.09 30.22
CA THR A 375 4.95 21.76 30.09
C THR A 375 4.75 20.60 29.11
N ASP A 376 3.70 19.81 29.35
CA ASP A 376 3.34 18.70 28.46
C ASP A 376 2.80 19.20 27.13
N ARG A 377 2.99 18.39 26.08
CA ARG A 377 2.42 18.67 24.75
C ARG A 377 0.90 18.46 24.75
N PRO A 378 0.12 19.28 24.02
CA PRO A 378 -1.27 18.96 23.72
C PRO A 378 -1.37 17.57 23.08
N THR A 379 -2.25 16.71 23.62
CA THR A 379 -2.46 15.36 23.09
C THR A 379 -3.68 15.31 22.18
N LEU A 380 -3.54 14.58 21.07
CA LEU A 380 -4.62 14.29 20.14
C LEU A 380 -5.30 12.97 20.52
N HIS A 381 -6.64 12.99 20.71
CA HIS A 381 -7.40 11.84 21.21
C HIS A 381 -7.97 10.90 20.13
N GLY A 382 -7.60 11.07 18.86
CA GLY A 382 -8.09 10.23 17.75
C GLY A 382 -7.42 10.59 16.43
N PRO A 383 -7.61 9.77 15.38
CA PRO A 383 -7.00 10.00 14.07
C PRO A 383 -7.59 11.22 13.36
N LEU A 384 -6.84 11.73 12.38
CA LEU A 384 -7.30 12.74 11.41
C LEU A 384 -7.29 12.13 10.00
N THR A 385 -8.02 12.74 9.06
CA THR A 385 -7.84 12.41 7.63
C THR A 385 -6.96 13.45 6.94
N ALA A 386 -6.23 13.00 5.92
CA ALA A 386 -5.37 13.83 5.09
C ALA A 386 -5.45 13.36 3.63
N ARG A 387 -5.06 14.21 2.69
CA ARG A 387 -4.85 13.81 1.29
C ARG A 387 -3.36 13.63 1.01
N VAL A 388 -3.02 12.58 0.28
CA VAL A 388 -1.65 12.30 -0.18
C VAL A 388 -1.26 13.30 -1.25
N VAL A 389 -0.04 13.84 -1.14
CA VAL A 389 0.55 14.79 -2.10
C VAL A 389 1.90 14.27 -2.60
N GLY A 390 2.38 14.83 -3.70
CA GLY A 390 3.68 14.49 -4.27
C GLY A 390 3.97 15.34 -5.50
N GLN A 391 4.86 14.85 -6.37
CA GLN A 391 5.24 15.56 -7.59
C GLN A 391 4.08 15.55 -8.60
N ALA A 392 3.97 16.61 -9.39
CA ALA A 392 3.03 16.67 -10.51
C ALA A 392 3.26 15.50 -11.49
N ASP A 393 2.19 15.05 -12.13
CA ASP A 393 2.16 13.95 -13.11
C ASP A 393 2.63 12.57 -12.61
N ALA A 394 2.98 12.43 -11.33
CA ALA A 394 3.30 11.15 -10.70
C ALA A 394 2.06 10.48 -10.09
N ALA A 395 1.99 9.14 -10.12
CA ALA A 395 0.94 8.40 -9.40
C ALA A 395 1.24 8.25 -7.90
N VAL A 396 2.53 8.21 -7.53
CA VAL A 396 3.07 8.10 -6.17
C VAL A 396 4.39 8.87 -6.09
N THR A 397 4.77 9.36 -4.92
CA THR A 397 6.12 9.92 -4.68
C THR A 397 6.65 9.42 -3.34
N PRO A 398 7.18 8.18 -3.26
CA PRO A 398 7.60 7.58 -1.99
C PRO A 398 9.08 7.79 -1.66
N THR A 399 9.44 7.54 -0.40
CA THR A 399 10.85 7.33 0.02
C THR A 399 11.23 5.84 0.03
N ARG A 400 12.52 5.55 0.26
CA ARG A 400 13.02 4.19 0.54
C ARG A 400 12.26 3.50 1.69
N ASP A 401 11.86 4.28 2.69
CA ASP A 401 11.34 3.79 3.97
C ASP A 401 9.81 3.73 3.99
N HIS A 402 9.18 3.59 2.82
CA HIS A 402 7.73 3.43 2.63
C HIS A 402 6.93 4.57 3.29
N GLN A 403 7.35 5.80 2.99
CA GLN A 403 6.72 7.05 3.44
C GLN A 403 6.07 7.79 2.26
N VAL A 404 5.01 8.55 2.54
CA VAL A 404 4.37 9.49 1.62
C VAL A 404 4.31 10.89 2.23
N ARG A 405 4.11 11.95 1.43
CA ARG A 405 3.75 13.29 1.94
C ARG A 405 2.24 13.44 1.99
N ILE A 406 1.75 14.20 2.97
CA ILE A 406 0.32 14.40 3.19
C ILE A 406 0.01 15.87 3.51
N GLN A 407 -1.22 16.28 3.20
CA GLN A 407 -1.79 17.55 3.64
C GLN A 407 -3.12 17.33 4.36
N PHE A 408 -3.27 17.89 5.56
CA PHE A 408 -4.51 17.84 6.34
C PHE A 408 -5.50 18.93 5.89
N ALA A 409 -6.79 18.65 5.98
CA ALA A 409 -7.86 19.59 5.62
C ALA A 409 -7.92 20.86 6.49
N TRP A 410 -7.36 20.85 7.70
CA TRP A 410 -7.25 22.07 8.52
C TRP A 410 -6.11 23.02 8.11
N GLN A 411 -5.24 22.59 7.19
CA GLN A 411 -4.15 23.46 6.72
C GLN A 411 -4.66 24.52 5.74
N ARG A 412 -3.99 25.68 5.74
CA ARG A 412 -4.36 26.82 4.90
C ARG A 412 -3.21 27.30 4.01
N GLY A 413 -3.50 27.79 2.80
CA GLY A 413 -2.46 28.27 1.90
C GLY A 413 -2.94 28.73 0.53
N SER A 414 -2.00 28.91 -0.40
CA SER A 414 -2.23 29.54 -1.71
C SER A 414 -2.80 28.58 -2.76
N ALA A 415 -2.66 27.27 -2.54
CA ALA A 415 -3.20 26.23 -3.41
C ALA A 415 -3.55 24.97 -2.56
N PRO A 416 -4.48 25.06 -1.61
CA PRO A 416 -4.81 23.94 -0.75
C PRO A 416 -5.53 22.84 -1.54
N ASN A 417 -5.24 21.57 -1.23
CA ASN A 417 -6.07 20.43 -1.64
C ASN A 417 -7.54 20.64 -1.23
N ALA A 418 -8.46 20.04 -1.98
CA ALA A 418 -9.89 20.09 -1.68
C ALA A 418 -10.19 19.72 -0.21
N GLY A 419 -10.93 20.59 0.48
CA GLY A 419 -11.18 20.53 1.92
C GLY A 419 -10.27 21.42 2.78
N GLY A 420 -9.16 21.93 2.24
CA GLY A 420 -8.31 22.94 2.87
C GLY A 420 -8.85 24.37 2.76
N LEU A 421 -8.15 25.31 3.39
CA LEU A 421 -8.56 26.72 3.48
C LEU A 421 -7.64 27.66 2.69
N ASP A 422 -8.21 28.64 1.98
CA ASP A 422 -7.40 29.62 1.24
C ASP A 422 -6.73 30.63 2.18
N ALA A 423 -5.44 30.89 1.96
CA ALA A 423 -4.66 31.92 2.66
C ALA A 423 -3.42 32.34 1.86
N SER A 424 -3.14 33.64 1.78
CA SER A 424 -1.92 34.14 1.10
C SER A 424 -0.62 33.79 1.84
N ASP A 425 -0.69 33.57 3.16
CA ASP A 425 0.42 33.26 4.07
C ASP A 425 0.38 31.78 4.51
N GLY A 426 0.58 30.88 3.56
CA GLY A 426 0.26 29.47 3.70
C GLY A 426 1.25 28.55 4.43
N HIS A 427 0.73 27.37 4.75
CA HIS A 427 1.47 26.12 4.99
C HIS A 427 0.87 24.90 4.24
N ALA A 428 -0.22 25.09 3.47
CA ALA A 428 -0.79 24.14 2.52
C ALA A 428 -0.50 24.57 1.05
N PRO A 429 0.59 24.08 0.43
CA PRO A 429 0.89 24.32 -0.98
C PRO A 429 0.24 23.30 -1.93
N GLY A 430 -0.36 22.21 -1.43
CA GLY A 430 -1.07 21.19 -2.22
C GLY A 430 -0.16 20.22 -3.00
N ASP A 431 1.15 20.40 -2.94
CA ASP A 431 2.13 19.70 -3.76
C ASP A 431 3.19 18.94 -2.94
N ALA A 432 4.26 18.49 -3.60
CA ALA A 432 5.41 17.83 -3.00
C ALA A 432 6.09 18.60 -1.86
N THR A 433 5.84 19.90 -1.68
CA THR A 433 6.40 20.72 -0.59
C THR A 433 5.52 20.73 0.67
N SER A 434 4.34 20.10 0.64
CA SER A 434 3.44 20.00 1.81
C SER A 434 3.96 18.99 2.84
N GLY A 435 4.02 19.43 4.09
CA GLY A 435 4.26 18.58 5.26
C GLY A 435 5.58 17.81 5.25
N THR A 436 5.67 16.85 6.16
CA THR A 436 6.83 15.94 6.30
C THR A 436 6.54 14.57 5.69
N TRP A 437 7.57 13.73 5.64
CA TRP A 437 7.45 12.33 5.25
C TRP A 437 6.75 11.52 6.35
N VAL A 438 5.67 10.84 5.99
CA VAL A 438 4.82 10.07 6.91
C VAL A 438 4.87 8.59 6.56
N PRO A 439 5.36 7.72 7.46
CA PRO A 439 5.36 6.27 7.24
C PRO A 439 3.94 5.72 7.10
N VAL A 440 3.78 4.78 6.18
CA VAL A 440 2.53 4.05 5.96
C VAL A 440 2.60 2.68 6.64
N ALA A 441 1.51 2.28 7.30
CA ALA A 441 1.37 0.97 7.92
C ALA A 441 0.90 -0.06 6.88
N GLU A 442 1.61 -1.18 6.81
CA GLU A 442 1.29 -2.33 5.96
C GLU A 442 0.54 -3.42 6.74
N TRP A 443 -0.24 -4.24 6.04
CA TRP A 443 -0.96 -5.36 6.66
C TRP A 443 -0.01 -6.44 7.19
N VAL A 444 1.09 -6.69 6.48
CA VAL A 444 2.16 -7.61 6.89
C VAL A 444 3.49 -7.00 6.49
N ALA A 445 4.42 -6.82 7.43
CA ALA A 445 5.77 -6.35 7.16
C ALA A 445 6.80 -7.17 7.95
N GLY A 446 7.85 -7.62 7.27
CA GLY A 446 8.98 -8.36 7.84
C GLY A 446 10.28 -8.11 7.05
N PRO A 447 11.41 -8.71 7.47
CA PRO A 447 12.71 -8.44 6.86
C PRO A 447 12.79 -8.83 5.37
N ASN A 448 12.62 -7.85 4.47
CA ASN A 448 12.51 -8.01 3.02
C ASN A 448 11.34 -8.89 2.53
N TRP A 449 10.23 -8.96 3.27
CA TRP A 449 9.00 -9.62 2.84
C TRP A 449 7.76 -8.97 3.47
N GLY A 450 6.60 -9.03 2.81
CA GLY A 450 5.37 -8.40 3.28
C GLY A 450 4.45 -7.95 2.16
N THR A 451 3.45 -7.14 2.50
CA THR A 451 2.62 -6.37 1.57
C THR A 451 3.31 -5.05 1.20
N HIS A 452 2.95 -4.46 0.05
CA HIS A 452 3.48 -3.18 -0.42
C HIS A 452 2.45 -2.42 -1.27
N PHE A 453 1.65 -1.56 -0.62
CA PHE A 453 0.54 -0.79 -1.18
C PHE A 453 0.61 0.69 -0.74
N LEU A 454 1.50 1.45 -1.39
CA LEU A 454 1.60 2.89 -1.19
C LEU A 454 0.30 3.61 -1.63
N PRO A 455 -0.28 4.47 -0.78
CA PRO A 455 -1.35 5.40 -1.16
C PRO A 455 -0.94 6.27 -2.35
N ARG A 456 -1.83 6.42 -3.33
CA ARG A 456 -1.61 7.29 -4.51
C ARG A 456 -1.85 8.76 -4.18
N ILE A 457 -1.21 9.65 -4.95
CA ILE A 457 -1.48 11.09 -4.86
C ILE A 457 -2.98 11.34 -5.06
N GLY A 458 -3.56 12.20 -4.23
CA GLY A 458 -5.00 12.47 -4.18
C GLY A 458 -5.80 11.53 -3.28
N ALA A 459 -5.30 10.34 -2.92
CA ALA A 459 -6.01 9.42 -2.03
C ALA A 459 -6.20 10.03 -0.63
N GLU A 460 -7.33 9.72 0.01
CA GLU A 460 -7.59 10.07 1.41
C GLU A 460 -7.07 8.98 2.34
N VAL A 461 -6.29 9.38 3.34
CA VAL A 461 -5.62 8.50 4.30
C VAL A 461 -6.07 8.80 5.72
N LEU A 462 -6.20 7.75 6.52
CA LEU A 462 -6.39 7.84 7.96
C LEU A 462 -5.02 7.96 8.63
N VAL A 463 -4.85 8.96 9.47
CA VAL A 463 -3.57 9.32 10.10
C VAL A 463 -3.71 9.27 11.62
N GLU A 464 -2.99 8.36 12.25
CA GLU A 464 -2.80 8.28 13.70
C GLU A 464 -1.49 8.96 14.12
N PHE A 465 -1.34 9.20 15.42
CA PHE A 465 -0.27 10.03 15.97
C PHE A 465 0.34 9.32 17.18
N LEU A 466 1.65 9.04 17.14
CA LEU A 466 2.31 8.30 18.21
C LEU A 466 2.22 9.08 19.53
N HIS A 467 1.70 8.44 20.58
CA HIS A 467 1.42 9.06 21.89
C HIS A 467 0.48 10.28 21.83
N GLY A 468 -0.28 10.45 20.73
CA GLY A 468 -1.12 11.63 20.50
C GLY A 468 -0.34 12.90 20.12
N ASP A 469 0.95 12.81 19.82
CA ASP A 469 1.77 13.96 19.41
C ASP A 469 1.54 14.29 17.93
N ILE A 470 1.02 15.48 17.65
CA ILE A 470 0.71 15.97 16.29
C ILE A 470 1.94 15.97 15.36
N ASP A 471 3.16 16.07 15.90
CA ASP A 471 4.41 15.98 15.14
C ASP A 471 4.81 14.55 14.74
N GLN A 472 4.06 13.50 15.15
CA GLN A 472 4.39 12.09 14.91
C GLN A 472 3.30 11.32 14.12
N PRO A 473 2.89 11.81 12.93
CA PRO A 473 1.86 11.14 12.12
C PRO A 473 2.31 9.76 11.61
N ARG A 474 1.36 8.86 11.44
CA ARG A 474 1.48 7.54 10.79
C ARG A 474 0.20 7.29 9.98
N VAL A 475 0.32 6.93 8.71
CA VAL A 475 -0.84 6.51 7.92
C VAL A 475 -1.20 5.08 8.33
N THR A 476 -2.40 4.87 8.88
CA THR A 476 -2.88 3.56 9.36
C THR A 476 -3.97 2.95 8.47
N GLY A 477 -4.48 3.71 7.49
CA GLY A 477 -5.45 3.21 6.52
C GLY A 477 -5.69 4.16 5.35
N GLN A 478 -6.44 3.68 4.37
CA GLN A 478 -6.93 4.46 3.22
C GLN A 478 -8.46 4.46 3.22
N LEU A 479 -9.07 5.57 2.79
CA LEU A 479 -10.51 5.78 2.82
C LEU A 479 -11.05 6.04 1.40
N TYR A 480 -12.18 5.41 1.09
CA TYR A 480 -13.04 5.82 -0.01
C TYR A 480 -13.89 7.03 0.42
N ASN A 481 -14.22 7.91 -0.52
CA ASN A 481 -14.93 9.16 -0.25
C ASN A 481 -15.84 9.55 -1.43
N GLY A 482 -16.34 10.79 -1.45
CA GLY A 482 -17.22 11.28 -2.52
C GLY A 482 -16.56 11.46 -3.90
N GLU A 483 -15.23 11.45 -3.96
CA GLU A 483 -14.44 11.52 -5.20
C GLU A 483 -14.01 10.11 -5.65
N VAL A 484 -13.64 9.25 -4.70
CA VAL A 484 -13.10 7.90 -4.95
C VAL A 484 -14.04 6.83 -4.39
N ALA A 485 -14.78 6.17 -5.28
CA ALA A 485 -15.69 5.07 -4.93
C ALA A 485 -14.96 3.71 -4.75
N PRO A 486 -15.50 2.78 -3.94
CA PRO A 486 -14.97 1.42 -3.83
C PRO A 486 -15.13 0.62 -5.15
N PRO A 487 -14.10 -0.11 -5.60
CA PRO A 487 -14.06 -0.76 -6.92
C PRO A 487 -15.04 -1.95 -7.07
N PHE A 488 -15.51 -2.50 -5.94
CA PHE A 488 -16.51 -3.58 -5.87
C PHE A 488 -17.78 -3.11 -5.13
N GLY A 489 -18.06 -1.81 -5.16
CA GLY A 489 -19.14 -1.19 -4.40
C GLY A 489 -20.53 -1.69 -4.80
N GLY A 490 -21.32 -2.10 -3.81
CA GLY A 490 -22.74 -2.43 -3.98
C GLY A 490 -23.53 -2.21 -2.68
N GLY A 491 -24.83 -2.49 -2.70
CA GLY A 491 -25.73 -2.30 -1.55
C GLY A 491 -26.93 -1.40 -1.83
N LEU A 492 -27.64 -0.99 -0.77
CA LEU A 492 -28.99 -0.40 -0.82
C LEU A 492 -29.14 0.93 -1.60
N GLN A 493 -28.04 1.58 -1.97
CA GLN A 493 -28.02 2.85 -2.70
C GLN A 493 -26.99 2.86 -3.85
N GLY A 494 -26.42 1.71 -4.21
CA GLY A 494 -25.49 1.60 -5.34
C GLY A 494 -26.22 1.31 -6.65
N GLU A 495 -25.64 1.73 -7.78
CA GLU A 495 -26.11 1.32 -9.12
C GLU A 495 -25.78 -0.15 -9.44
N ALA A 496 -24.91 -0.76 -8.65
CA ALA A 496 -24.49 -2.15 -8.78
C ALA A 496 -25.64 -3.14 -8.53
N ASN A 497 -25.74 -4.16 -9.39
CA ASN A 497 -26.78 -5.18 -9.31
C ASN A 497 -26.49 -6.31 -8.30
N HIS A 498 -25.76 -6.01 -7.22
CA HIS A 498 -25.46 -6.94 -6.13
C HIS A 498 -25.47 -6.23 -4.77
N PRO A 499 -25.85 -6.90 -3.67
CA PRO A 499 -26.02 -6.26 -2.36
C PRO A 499 -24.69 -6.13 -1.58
N GLY A 500 -23.56 -5.94 -2.26
CA GLY A 500 -22.23 -5.91 -1.64
C GLY A 500 -21.53 -7.27 -1.50
N THR A 501 -21.96 -8.29 -2.26
CA THR A 501 -21.35 -9.65 -2.29
C THR A 501 -20.02 -9.78 -3.05
N LEU A 502 -19.45 -8.69 -3.57
CA LEU A 502 -18.17 -8.70 -4.29
C LEU A 502 -17.06 -8.14 -3.41
N SER A 503 -15.89 -8.78 -3.40
CA SER A 503 -14.71 -8.33 -2.65
C SER A 503 -13.41 -8.70 -3.38
N GLY A 504 -12.26 -8.21 -2.90
CA GLY A 504 -10.94 -8.58 -3.43
C GLY A 504 -10.00 -7.39 -3.62
N LEU A 505 -9.12 -7.49 -4.62
CA LEU A 505 -8.14 -6.46 -4.99
C LEU A 505 -8.40 -5.94 -6.40
N HIS A 506 -8.40 -4.62 -6.57
CA HIS A 506 -8.40 -3.94 -7.87
C HIS A 506 -7.25 -2.93 -7.87
N SER A 507 -6.36 -3.00 -8.85
CA SER A 507 -5.30 -2.02 -9.06
C SER A 507 -5.31 -1.50 -10.49
N THR A 508 -4.86 -0.27 -10.66
CA THR A 508 -4.66 0.36 -11.97
C THR A 508 -3.17 0.47 -12.28
N ALA A 509 -2.80 0.56 -13.55
CA ALA A 509 -1.42 0.88 -13.93
C ALA A 509 -1.00 2.29 -13.43
N HIS A 510 0.30 2.56 -13.31
CA HIS A 510 0.79 3.86 -12.83
C HIS A 510 0.67 4.98 -13.88
N ASP A 511 0.60 4.63 -15.16
CA ASP A 511 0.24 5.51 -16.28
C ASP A 511 -1.29 5.65 -16.47
N GLY A 512 -2.08 4.99 -15.62
CA GLY A 512 -3.54 4.91 -15.72
C GLY A 512 -4.08 3.96 -16.81
N ASN A 513 -3.22 3.36 -17.64
CA ASN A 513 -3.64 2.63 -18.83
C ASN A 513 -3.81 1.11 -18.57
N GLY A 514 -4.85 0.78 -17.81
CA GLY A 514 -5.28 -0.60 -17.57
C GLY A 514 -5.40 -0.98 -16.10
N SER A 515 -5.93 -2.17 -15.85
CA SER A 515 -6.23 -2.67 -14.52
C SER A 515 -5.88 -4.15 -14.34
N GLN A 516 -5.64 -4.53 -13.08
CA GLN A 516 -5.49 -5.90 -12.62
C GLN A 516 -6.47 -6.14 -11.49
N GLN A 517 -7.07 -7.34 -11.46
CA GLN A 517 -8.08 -7.68 -10.47
C GLN A 517 -7.93 -9.11 -9.96
N TRP A 518 -8.14 -9.24 -8.66
CA TRP A 518 -8.59 -10.48 -8.03
C TRP A 518 -9.95 -10.20 -7.39
N LEU A 519 -10.99 -10.88 -7.86
CA LEU A 519 -12.38 -10.73 -7.41
C LEU A 519 -12.87 -12.03 -6.79
N LEU A 520 -13.53 -11.92 -5.65
CA LEU A 520 -14.31 -12.94 -4.95
C LEU A 520 -15.78 -12.54 -5.00
N ASP A 521 -16.67 -13.48 -5.30
CA ASP A 521 -18.12 -13.28 -5.37
C ASP A 521 -18.80 -14.26 -4.41
N ASP A 522 -19.23 -13.75 -3.26
CA ASP A 522 -19.90 -14.51 -2.19
C ASP A 522 -21.43 -14.54 -2.38
N THR A 523 -21.92 -14.31 -3.60
CA THR A 523 -23.37 -14.36 -3.87
C THR A 523 -23.91 -15.77 -3.59
N PRO A 524 -24.95 -15.93 -2.74
CA PRO A 524 -25.47 -17.24 -2.38
C PRO A 524 -25.84 -18.11 -3.58
N GLY A 525 -25.28 -19.32 -3.62
CA GLY A 525 -25.49 -20.26 -4.72
C GLY A 525 -24.79 -19.92 -6.04
N GLN A 526 -23.94 -18.89 -6.09
CA GLN A 526 -23.19 -18.48 -7.28
C GLN A 526 -21.74 -18.08 -6.97
N LEU A 527 -21.08 -18.85 -6.10
CA LEU A 527 -19.70 -18.58 -5.67
C LEU A 527 -18.71 -18.62 -6.84
N ARG A 528 -17.86 -17.60 -6.97
CA ARG A 528 -16.74 -17.60 -7.93
C ARG A 528 -15.53 -16.83 -7.43
N THR A 529 -14.39 -17.14 -8.02
CA THR A 529 -13.18 -16.31 -7.97
C THR A 529 -12.71 -16.01 -9.39
N ARG A 530 -12.23 -14.78 -9.63
CA ARG A 530 -11.68 -14.33 -10.92
C ARG A 530 -10.34 -13.66 -10.70
N LEU A 531 -9.32 -14.09 -11.44
CA LEU A 531 -8.14 -13.29 -11.76
C LEU A 531 -8.33 -12.67 -13.14
N HIS A 532 -8.00 -11.40 -13.30
CA HIS A 532 -8.17 -10.66 -14.55
C HIS A 532 -7.09 -9.59 -14.72
N THR A 533 -6.69 -9.36 -15.97
CA THR A 533 -5.96 -8.17 -16.39
C THR A 533 -6.60 -7.62 -17.66
N SER A 534 -6.72 -6.30 -17.75
CA SER A 534 -7.21 -5.64 -18.96
C SER A 534 -6.30 -5.87 -20.17
N LEU A 535 -5.04 -6.27 -19.94
CA LEU A 535 -4.11 -6.63 -21.00
C LEU A 535 -4.58 -7.91 -21.72
N ALA A 536 -5.02 -7.72 -22.97
CA ALA A 536 -5.62 -8.75 -23.81
C ALA A 536 -6.84 -9.46 -23.18
N ASP A 537 -7.55 -8.80 -22.27
CA ASP A 537 -8.70 -9.34 -21.51
C ASP A 537 -8.43 -10.74 -20.93
N SER A 538 -7.25 -10.91 -20.34
CA SER A 538 -6.75 -12.22 -19.91
C SER A 538 -7.31 -12.57 -18.53
N THR A 539 -8.00 -13.71 -18.42
CA THR A 539 -8.71 -14.10 -17.20
C THR A 539 -8.62 -15.59 -16.88
N LEU A 540 -8.55 -15.89 -15.58
CA LEU A 540 -8.77 -17.20 -14.99
C LEU A 540 -9.98 -17.10 -14.05
N GLN A 541 -11.04 -17.86 -14.34
CA GLN A 541 -12.25 -17.95 -13.51
C GLN A 541 -12.42 -19.36 -12.96
N LEU A 542 -12.87 -19.47 -11.71
CA LEU A 542 -13.24 -20.73 -11.06
C LEU A 542 -14.57 -20.59 -10.32
N GLY A 543 -15.38 -21.66 -10.32
CA GLY A 543 -16.71 -21.68 -9.73
C GLY A 543 -17.77 -21.34 -10.77
N TYR A 544 -18.65 -20.37 -10.48
CA TYR A 544 -19.66 -19.88 -11.42
C TYR A 544 -19.04 -18.94 -12.46
N LEU A 545 -19.13 -19.31 -13.74
CA LEU A 545 -18.62 -18.51 -14.85
C LEU A 545 -19.66 -17.46 -15.22
N LEU A 546 -19.34 -16.17 -15.05
CA LEU A 546 -20.25 -15.05 -15.26
C LEU A 546 -19.64 -14.05 -16.25
N GLN A 547 -20.47 -13.50 -17.15
CA GLN A 547 -20.04 -12.50 -18.12
C GLN A 547 -19.66 -11.18 -17.43
N GLY A 548 -18.44 -10.69 -17.68
CA GLY A 548 -18.01 -9.31 -17.43
C GLY A 548 -18.06 -8.83 -15.97
N GLY A 549 -17.95 -7.50 -15.84
CA GLY A 549 -18.26 -6.70 -14.65
C GLY A 549 -17.12 -6.53 -13.65
N ASP A 550 -16.82 -5.28 -13.29
CA ASP A 550 -15.97 -4.89 -12.15
C ASP A 550 -16.83 -4.87 -10.89
N ALA A 551 -17.69 -3.85 -10.76
CA ALA A 551 -18.69 -3.68 -9.70
C ALA A 551 -20.08 -4.24 -10.07
N SER A 552 -20.18 -5.12 -11.07
CA SER A 552 -21.47 -5.68 -11.50
C SER A 552 -21.36 -7.15 -11.89
N ARG A 553 -22.51 -7.84 -11.90
CA ARG A 553 -22.63 -9.28 -12.19
C ARG A 553 -23.40 -9.44 -13.49
N GLY A 554 -22.75 -9.89 -14.57
CA GLY A 554 -23.44 -10.16 -15.84
C GLY A 554 -24.08 -11.54 -15.89
N ALA A 555 -24.41 -12.01 -17.10
CA ALA A 555 -25.14 -13.25 -17.33
C ALA A 555 -24.33 -14.50 -16.98
N LEU A 556 -25.01 -15.54 -16.48
CA LEU A 556 -24.42 -16.86 -16.22
C LEU A 556 -24.01 -17.54 -17.53
N ARG A 557 -22.73 -17.90 -17.63
CA ARG A 557 -22.14 -18.63 -18.77
C ARG A 557 -21.99 -20.13 -18.49
N GLY A 558 -21.81 -20.53 -17.23
CA GLY A 558 -21.61 -21.93 -16.86
C GLY A 558 -21.03 -22.11 -15.46
N GLN A 559 -20.46 -23.28 -15.18
CA GLN A 559 -19.78 -23.63 -13.94
C GLN A 559 -18.53 -24.46 -14.26
N GLY A 560 -17.49 -24.36 -13.43
CA GLY A 560 -16.24 -25.10 -13.60
C GLY A 560 -15.02 -24.20 -13.48
N PHE A 561 -14.15 -24.22 -14.48
CA PHE A 561 -13.06 -23.26 -14.64
C PHE A 561 -12.98 -22.79 -16.10
N GLU A 562 -12.46 -21.58 -16.31
CA GLU A 562 -12.17 -21.03 -17.63
C GLU A 562 -10.86 -20.26 -17.60
N LEU A 563 -9.97 -20.55 -18.55
CA LEU A 563 -8.80 -19.73 -18.87
C LEU A 563 -9.04 -19.13 -20.25
N ALA A 564 -9.15 -17.80 -20.33
CA ALA A 564 -9.44 -17.08 -21.58
C ALA A 564 -8.51 -15.88 -21.76
N THR A 565 -8.19 -15.56 -23.00
CA THR A 565 -7.45 -14.35 -23.40
C THR A 565 -7.78 -14.02 -24.85
N GLY A 566 -7.79 -12.74 -25.21
CA GLY A 566 -7.77 -12.27 -26.59
C GLY A 566 -6.37 -12.25 -27.22
N GLY A 567 -5.33 -12.60 -26.44
CA GLY A 567 -3.94 -12.68 -26.88
C GLY A 567 -3.48 -14.11 -27.22
N TRP A 568 -2.19 -14.37 -27.09
CA TRP A 568 -1.61 -15.70 -27.32
C TRP A 568 -1.77 -16.59 -26.09
N GLY A 569 -2.42 -17.74 -26.25
CA GLY A 569 -2.41 -18.83 -25.27
C GLY A 569 -1.26 -19.81 -25.54
N ASN A 570 -0.53 -20.20 -24.51
CA ASN A 570 0.55 -21.20 -24.60
C ASN A 570 0.59 -22.06 -23.33
N VAL A 571 0.63 -23.38 -23.48
CA VAL A 571 0.68 -24.35 -22.38
C VAL A 571 1.91 -25.24 -22.57
N HIS A 572 2.87 -25.12 -21.66
CA HIS A 572 4.09 -25.91 -21.67
C HIS A 572 4.17 -26.83 -20.44
N ALA A 573 4.48 -28.11 -20.67
CA ALA A 573 4.78 -29.06 -19.61
C ALA A 573 6.00 -29.90 -20.01
N ALA A 574 7.17 -29.58 -19.45
CA ALA A 574 8.46 -30.15 -19.87
C ALA A 574 8.61 -31.66 -19.60
N GLN A 575 7.79 -32.23 -18.71
CA GLN A 575 7.72 -33.67 -18.44
C GLN A 575 6.46 -34.33 -19.04
N GLY A 576 5.68 -33.60 -19.84
CA GLY A 576 4.47 -34.08 -20.50
C GLY A 576 3.15 -33.56 -19.93
N LEU A 577 2.07 -33.81 -20.65
CA LEU A 577 0.73 -33.25 -20.43
C LEU A 577 -0.33 -34.36 -20.57
N LEU A 578 -1.17 -34.54 -19.55
CA LEU A 578 -2.36 -35.40 -19.60
C LEU A 578 -3.60 -34.54 -19.87
N LEU A 579 -4.35 -34.87 -20.91
CA LEU A 579 -5.65 -34.29 -21.25
C LEU A 579 -6.70 -35.39 -21.11
N SER A 580 -7.44 -35.38 -20.00
CA SER A 580 -8.38 -36.44 -19.62
C SER A 580 -9.78 -35.88 -19.40
N THR A 581 -10.79 -36.67 -19.78
CA THR A 581 -12.20 -36.48 -19.38
C THR A 581 -12.69 -37.57 -18.42
N THR A 582 -11.81 -38.50 -18.02
CA THR A 582 -12.13 -39.57 -17.07
C THR A 582 -12.32 -38.99 -15.65
N ALA A 583 -13.45 -39.32 -15.03
CA ALA A 583 -13.83 -38.74 -13.75
C ALA A 583 -13.03 -39.31 -12.57
N ARG A 584 -12.14 -38.49 -11.98
CA ARG A 584 -11.48 -38.79 -10.70
C ARG A 584 -12.39 -38.43 -9.52
N ALA A 585 -13.30 -39.34 -9.17
CA ALA A 585 -14.19 -39.16 -8.02
C ALA A 585 -13.40 -38.83 -6.74
N GLN A 586 -13.80 -37.77 -6.03
CA GLN A 586 -13.15 -37.27 -4.80
C GLN A 586 -11.65 -36.93 -4.97
N ALA A 587 -11.16 -36.71 -6.20
CA ALA A 587 -9.72 -36.60 -6.49
C ALA A 587 -8.90 -37.79 -5.95
N THR A 588 -9.48 -39.00 -5.97
CA THR A 588 -8.79 -40.23 -5.60
C THR A 588 -7.59 -40.45 -6.53
N SER A 589 -6.43 -40.75 -5.95
CA SER A 589 -5.13 -40.94 -6.63
C SER A 589 -4.40 -39.63 -7.00
N THR A 590 -3.33 -39.72 -7.82
CA THR A 590 -2.44 -38.61 -8.15
C THR A 590 -2.92 -37.84 -9.39
N GLN A 591 -2.41 -36.62 -9.59
CA GLN A 591 -2.79 -35.77 -10.74
C GLN A 591 -2.40 -36.35 -12.12
N LEU A 592 -1.47 -37.32 -12.16
CA LEU A 592 -1.03 -38.00 -13.37
C LEU A 592 -1.47 -39.48 -13.41
N ASP A 593 -2.43 -39.88 -12.55
CA ASP A 593 -3.04 -41.20 -12.67
C ASP A 593 -3.71 -41.32 -14.05
N ALA A 594 -3.19 -42.26 -14.84
CA ALA A 594 -3.60 -42.55 -16.20
C ALA A 594 -3.94 -44.05 -16.38
N ALA A 595 -4.34 -44.75 -15.32
CA ALA A 595 -4.58 -46.20 -15.34
C ALA A 595 -5.53 -46.65 -16.47
N GLU A 596 -6.58 -45.88 -16.76
CA GLU A 596 -7.53 -46.12 -17.84
C GLU A 596 -6.85 -45.99 -19.22
N ALA A 597 -6.03 -44.96 -19.42
CA ALA A 597 -5.28 -44.77 -20.66
C ALA A 597 -4.21 -45.87 -20.85
N VAL A 598 -3.53 -46.29 -19.78
CA VAL A 598 -2.61 -47.45 -19.81
C VAL A 598 -3.36 -48.72 -20.22
N ALA A 599 -4.57 -48.94 -19.68
CA ALA A 599 -5.42 -50.07 -20.06
C ALA A 599 -5.91 -50.01 -21.53
N GLN A 600 -6.26 -48.82 -22.02
CA GLN A 600 -6.63 -48.58 -23.43
C GLN A 600 -5.45 -48.86 -24.37
N ILE A 601 -4.25 -48.35 -24.06
CA ILE A 601 -3.02 -48.60 -24.84
C ILE A 601 -2.66 -50.09 -24.84
N LYS A 602 -2.82 -50.77 -23.70
CA LYS A 602 -2.68 -52.24 -23.60
C LYS A 602 -3.75 -53.01 -24.38
N GLY A 603 -4.91 -52.41 -24.63
CA GLY A 603 -5.91 -52.90 -25.57
C GLY A 603 -5.41 -52.80 -27.02
N ALA A 604 -4.97 -51.61 -27.43
CA ALA A 604 -4.44 -51.35 -28.76
C ALA A 604 -3.16 -52.17 -29.08
N GLN A 605 -2.28 -52.38 -28.09
CA GLN A 605 -1.12 -53.26 -28.20
C GLN A 605 -1.55 -54.69 -28.55
N ARG A 606 -2.44 -55.31 -27.76
CA ARG A 606 -2.94 -56.68 -28.01
C ARG A 606 -3.63 -56.84 -29.37
N THR A 607 -4.40 -55.85 -29.79
CA THR A 607 -5.01 -55.84 -31.14
C THR A 607 -3.93 -55.79 -32.24
N SER A 608 -2.87 -55.01 -32.03
CA SER A 608 -1.77 -54.88 -32.99
C SER A 608 -0.89 -56.14 -33.03
N GLU A 609 -0.64 -56.78 -31.89
CA GLU A 609 0.05 -58.08 -31.77
C GLU A 609 -0.70 -59.17 -32.54
N ALA A 610 -2.01 -59.33 -32.30
CA ALA A 610 -2.82 -60.35 -32.97
C ALA A 610 -2.89 -60.18 -34.49
N LEU A 611 -2.91 -58.93 -34.98
CA LEU A 611 -2.85 -58.64 -36.42
C LEU A 611 -1.45 -58.85 -37.00
N HIS A 612 -0.39 -58.53 -36.25
CA HIS A 612 1.00 -58.79 -36.64
C HIS A 612 1.26 -60.29 -36.82
N ASP A 613 0.79 -61.12 -35.89
CA ASP A 613 0.90 -62.59 -35.98
C ASP A 613 0.12 -63.13 -37.19
N ALA A 614 -1.07 -62.60 -37.46
CA ALA A 614 -1.87 -62.99 -38.62
C ALA A 614 -1.21 -62.62 -39.96
N LEU A 615 -0.53 -61.47 -40.04
CA LEU A 615 0.26 -61.06 -41.20
C LEU A 615 1.45 -62.00 -41.41
N GLN A 616 2.24 -62.28 -40.37
CA GLN A 616 3.38 -63.20 -40.45
C GLN A 616 2.97 -64.61 -40.90
N ALA A 617 1.87 -65.14 -40.37
CA ALA A 617 1.35 -66.45 -40.76
C ALA A 617 0.97 -66.55 -42.25
N GLN A 618 0.63 -65.41 -42.87
CA GLN A 618 0.28 -65.29 -44.30
C GLN A 618 1.42 -64.73 -45.16
N GLN A 619 2.66 -64.70 -44.63
CA GLN A 619 3.86 -64.19 -45.30
C GLN A 619 3.77 -62.72 -45.74
N VAL A 620 2.86 -61.94 -45.15
CA VAL A 620 2.79 -60.48 -45.32
C VAL A 620 3.75 -59.84 -44.30
N PRO A 621 4.53 -58.80 -44.68
CA PRO A 621 5.36 -58.06 -43.74
C PRO A 621 4.55 -57.58 -42.52
N GLY A 622 5.11 -57.83 -41.32
CA GLY A 622 4.48 -57.46 -40.05
C GLY A 622 4.50 -55.96 -39.77
N LEU A 623 3.88 -55.56 -38.66
CA LEU A 623 3.80 -54.18 -38.22
C LEU A 623 5.12 -53.72 -37.57
N GLU A 624 6.00 -53.09 -38.37
CA GLU A 624 7.28 -52.54 -37.87
C GLU A 624 7.13 -51.52 -36.71
N GLY A 625 5.96 -50.87 -36.60
CA GLY A 625 5.65 -49.93 -35.52
C GLY A 625 5.37 -50.57 -34.15
N LEU A 626 5.20 -51.90 -34.07
CA LEU A 626 4.76 -52.60 -32.85
C LEU A 626 5.65 -52.37 -31.60
N PRO A 627 6.99 -52.32 -31.68
CA PRO A 627 7.82 -51.99 -30.52
C PRO A 627 7.56 -50.57 -29.96
N GLY A 628 7.04 -49.67 -30.80
CA GLY A 628 6.69 -48.30 -30.40
C GLY A 628 5.50 -48.25 -29.43
N ILE A 629 4.46 -49.06 -29.65
CA ILE A 629 3.31 -49.08 -28.73
C ILE A 629 3.64 -49.77 -27.40
N GLU A 630 4.54 -50.75 -27.40
CA GLU A 630 5.07 -51.36 -26.19
C GLU A 630 5.92 -50.36 -25.37
N THR A 631 6.83 -49.62 -26.03
CA THR A 631 7.64 -48.57 -25.40
C THR A 631 6.77 -47.40 -24.87
N LEU A 632 5.66 -47.11 -25.55
CA LEU A 632 4.65 -46.17 -25.07
C LEU A 632 4.01 -46.69 -23.77
N HIS A 633 3.50 -47.92 -23.78
CA HIS A 633 2.89 -48.57 -22.60
C HIS A 633 3.84 -48.61 -21.40
N GLN A 634 5.06 -49.15 -21.56
CA GLN A 634 6.05 -49.27 -20.49
C GLN A 634 6.41 -47.91 -19.86
N GLY A 635 6.52 -46.86 -20.69
CA GLY A 635 6.81 -45.49 -20.23
C GLY A 635 5.62 -44.72 -19.65
N LEU A 636 4.44 -45.34 -19.54
CA LEU A 636 3.25 -44.78 -18.88
C LEU A 636 2.81 -45.62 -17.66
N ASP A 637 3.12 -46.92 -17.65
CA ASP A 637 2.76 -47.84 -16.56
C ASP A 637 3.64 -47.59 -15.30
N PRO A 638 3.06 -47.21 -14.14
CA PRO A 638 3.82 -46.97 -12.90
C PRO A 638 4.41 -48.25 -12.28
N THR A 639 4.03 -49.43 -12.75
CA THR A 639 4.69 -50.70 -12.38
C THR A 639 6.00 -50.92 -13.16
N ALA A 640 6.16 -50.25 -14.32
CA ALA A 640 7.33 -50.26 -15.18
C ALA A 640 8.13 -48.93 -15.06
N ASP A 641 8.29 -48.18 -16.16
CA ASP A 641 9.13 -46.97 -16.25
C ASP A 641 8.36 -45.66 -16.01
N GLY A 642 7.01 -45.72 -16.04
CA GLY A 642 6.08 -44.63 -15.74
C GLY A 642 6.03 -44.20 -14.27
N ARG A 643 7.14 -44.32 -13.54
CA ARG A 643 7.27 -44.02 -12.10
C ARG A 643 8.49 -43.20 -11.77
N TYR A 644 8.45 -42.48 -10.66
CA TYR A 644 9.65 -41.88 -10.07
C TYR A 644 10.56 -42.96 -9.48
N SER A 645 11.86 -42.88 -9.77
CA SER A 645 12.89 -43.78 -9.19
C SER A 645 13.39 -43.32 -7.81
N GLY A 646 13.01 -42.11 -7.39
CA GLY A 646 13.37 -41.49 -6.11
C GLY A 646 12.62 -40.18 -5.94
N SER A 647 12.76 -39.53 -4.77
CA SER A 647 12.09 -38.25 -4.50
C SER A 647 12.61 -37.14 -5.43
N VAL A 648 11.69 -36.35 -5.99
CA VAL A 648 12.00 -35.21 -6.86
C VAL A 648 11.37 -33.95 -6.28
N GLY A 649 12.18 -32.91 -6.05
CA GLY A 649 11.69 -31.61 -5.57
C GLY A 649 10.95 -31.64 -4.22
N GLY A 650 11.19 -32.67 -3.39
CA GLY A 650 10.48 -32.88 -2.12
C GLY A 650 9.19 -33.70 -2.22
N GLN A 651 8.75 -34.10 -3.43
CA GLN A 651 7.66 -35.05 -3.62
C GLN A 651 8.16 -36.48 -3.41
N ALA A 652 7.38 -37.32 -2.72
CA ALA A 652 7.70 -38.73 -2.53
C ALA A 652 7.53 -39.53 -3.83
N ALA A 653 8.38 -40.54 -4.06
CA ALA A 653 8.24 -41.43 -5.20
C ALA A 653 7.08 -42.43 -5.07
N MET A 654 6.52 -42.58 -3.86
CA MET A 654 5.38 -43.44 -3.57
C MET A 654 4.17 -42.60 -3.14
N LYS A 655 2.98 -43.07 -3.49
CA LYS A 655 1.70 -42.50 -3.06
C LYS A 655 1.57 -42.55 -1.53
N PRO A 656 0.74 -41.70 -0.92
CA PRO A 656 0.45 -41.80 0.50
C PRO A 656 -0.12 -43.18 0.88
N GLY A 657 0.26 -43.67 2.06
CA GLY A 657 -0.35 -44.84 2.69
C GLY A 657 -1.76 -44.56 3.19
N SER A 658 -2.35 -45.54 3.90
CA SER A 658 -3.73 -45.46 4.40
C SER A 658 -3.98 -44.34 5.44
N ASP A 659 -2.92 -43.74 6.00
CA ASP A 659 -3.00 -42.58 6.89
C ASP A 659 -2.99 -41.23 6.16
N GLY A 660 -2.76 -41.22 4.83
CA GLY A 660 -2.63 -40.02 4.01
C GLY A 660 -1.39 -39.16 4.30
N ARG A 661 -0.43 -39.65 5.10
CA ARG A 661 0.70 -38.85 5.65
C ARG A 661 2.07 -39.51 5.50
N THR A 662 2.12 -40.84 5.53
CA THR A 662 3.35 -41.62 5.29
C THR A 662 3.38 -42.15 3.85
N ALA A 663 4.56 -42.52 3.35
CA ALA A 663 4.70 -43.15 2.04
C ALA A 663 4.21 -44.61 2.11
N GLY A 664 3.33 -45.00 1.18
CA GLY A 664 2.91 -46.39 0.99
C GLY A 664 3.79 -47.14 -0.03
N ASP A 665 3.29 -48.28 -0.51
CA ASP A 665 4.03 -49.18 -1.41
C ASP A 665 3.74 -49.00 -2.91
N THR A 666 2.80 -48.11 -3.27
CA THR A 666 2.41 -47.85 -4.67
C THR A 666 3.21 -46.67 -5.23
N PRO A 667 3.93 -46.82 -6.37
CA PRO A 667 4.63 -45.70 -7.00
C PRO A 667 3.70 -44.56 -7.45
N VAL A 668 4.22 -43.32 -7.45
CA VAL A 668 3.58 -42.16 -8.07
C VAL A 668 3.78 -42.21 -9.59
N GLU A 669 2.70 -42.02 -10.34
CA GLU A 669 2.71 -41.95 -11.79
C GLU A 669 3.52 -40.76 -12.32
N ARG A 670 4.25 -41.00 -13.40
CA ARG A 670 4.77 -39.97 -14.31
C ARG A 670 4.82 -40.51 -15.72
N PHE A 671 5.02 -39.63 -16.70
CA PHE A 671 5.48 -40.09 -18.00
C PHE A 671 7.01 -40.29 -17.95
N ALA A 672 7.49 -41.39 -18.56
CA ALA A 672 8.91 -41.69 -18.63
C ALA A 672 9.69 -40.59 -19.38
N GLU A 673 9.05 -40.00 -20.39
CA GLU A 673 9.55 -38.99 -21.32
C GLU A 673 8.50 -37.88 -21.50
N ALA A 674 8.87 -36.76 -22.12
CA ALA A 674 7.94 -35.68 -22.46
C ALA A 674 6.91 -36.13 -23.51
N ARG A 675 5.68 -36.40 -23.05
CA ARG A 675 4.58 -36.96 -23.87
C ARG A 675 3.30 -36.12 -23.69
N VAL A 676 2.49 -35.99 -24.74
CA VAL A 676 1.12 -35.49 -24.64
C VAL A 676 0.19 -36.68 -24.79
N LEU A 677 -0.60 -36.97 -23.76
CA LEU A 677 -1.57 -38.07 -23.73
C LEU A 677 -2.97 -37.47 -23.65
N ALA A 678 -3.79 -37.73 -24.66
CA ALA A 678 -5.20 -37.34 -24.68
C ALA A 678 -6.06 -38.61 -24.60
N GLU A 679 -6.99 -38.65 -23.63
CA GLU A 679 -7.83 -39.81 -23.38
C GLU A 679 -9.26 -39.40 -23.01
N SER A 680 -10.23 -40.22 -23.39
CA SER A 680 -11.64 -40.05 -23.06
C SER A 680 -12.32 -41.43 -22.97
N PRO A 681 -13.25 -41.63 -22.03
CA PRO A 681 -14.05 -42.85 -21.96
C PRO A 681 -15.16 -42.93 -23.01
N ASP A 682 -15.40 -41.88 -23.80
CA ASP A 682 -16.49 -41.81 -24.79
C ASP A 682 -15.98 -41.41 -26.19
N HIS A 683 -15.53 -40.16 -26.39
CA HIS A 683 -15.06 -39.71 -27.70
C HIS A 683 -13.93 -38.66 -27.64
N ILE A 684 -13.05 -38.70 -28.64
CA ILE A 684 -12.07 -37.66 -28.95
C ILE A 684 -12.31 -37.24 -30.41
N ALA A 685 -12.44 -35.94 -30.67
CA ALA A 685 -12.72 -35.40 -31.99
C ALA A 685 -11.73 -34.29 -32.39
N TRP A 686 -11.12 -34.44 -33.56
CA TRP A 686 -10.32 -33.39 -34.19
C TRP A 686 -11.09 -32.81 -35.37
N THR A 687 -11.54 -31.55 -35.26
CA THR A 687 -12.36 -30.90 -36.29
C THR A 687 -11.77 -29.54 -36.68
N THR A 688 -11.92 -29.17 -37.95
CA THR A 688 -11.43 -27.90 -38.49
C THR A 688 -12.16 -27.60 -39.81
N PRO A 689 -12.56 -26.33 -40.07
CA PRO A 689 -13.25 -25.95 -41.30
C PRO A 689 -12.31 -25.79 -42.51
N ASN A 690 -10.98 -25.91 -42.31
CA ASN A 690 -9.99 -25.70 -43.37
C ASN A 690 -9.10 -26.94 -43.58
N SER A 691 -8.10 -27.15 -42.72
CA SER A 691 -7.11 -28.22 -42.89
C SER A 691 -6.65 -28.78 -41.56
N SER A 692 -6.57 -30.12 -41.46
CA SER A 692 -5.88 -30.84 -40.41
C SER A 692 -4.69 -31.59 -41.03
N ILE A 693 -3.56 -31.63 -40.33
CA ILE A 693 -2.33 -32.29 -40.80
C ILE A 693 -1.81 -33.16 -39.65
N SER A 694 -1.58 -34.44 -39.92
CA SER A 694 -0.85 -35.35 -39.03
C SER A 694 0.46 -35.73 -39.68
N HIS A 695 1.56 -35.65 -38.92
CA HIS A 695 2.90 -35.99 -39.37
C HIS A 695 3.69 -36.60 -38.21
N ALA A 696 4.39 -37.70 -38.49
CA ALA A 696 5.40 -38.28 -37.63
C ALA A 696 6.70 -38.41 -38.43
N GLY A 697 7.84 -38.09 -37.80
CA GLY A 697 9.17 -38.30 -38.41
C GLY A 697 9.62 -39.77 -38.41
N GLN A 698 8.86 -40.65 -37.74
CA GLN A 698 9.04 -42.10 -37.69
C GLN A 698 7.68 -42.76 -37.97
N ASN A 699 6.98 -43.23 -36.93
CA ASN A 699 5.77 -44.05 -37.06
C ASN A 699 4.50 -43.23 -36.77
N LEU A 700 3.50 -43.35 -37.65
CA LEU A 700 2.12 -42.93 -37.39
C LEU A 700 1.24 -44.18 -37.39
N GLN A 701 0.75 -44.58 -36.21
CA GLN A 701 -0.09 -45.77 -36.04
C GLN A 701 -1.53 -45.37 -35.72
N LEU A 702 -2.49 -46.00 -36.41
CA LEU A 702 -3.93 -45.86 -36.17
C LEU A 702 -4.49 -47.25 -35.92
N THR A 703 -4.89 -47.55 -34.68
CA THR A 703 -5.46 -48.84 -34.29
C THR A 703 -6.91 -48.63 -33.83
N ALA A 704 -7.85 -49.35 -34.47
CA ALA A 704 -9.22 -49.51 -33.99
C ALA A 704 -9.40 -50.98 -33.55
N GLN A 705 -10.22 -51.21 -32.52
CA GLN A 705 -10.55 -52.58 -32.07
C GLN A 705 -11.78 -53.18 -32.76
N ASP A 706 -12.55 -52.34 -33.46
CA ASP A 706 -13.76 -52.68 -34.19
C ASP A 706 -13.62 -52.13 -35.63
N ASP A 707 -14.33 -51.06 -35.99
CA ASP A 707 -14.26 -50.44 -37.32
C ASP A 707 -13.25 -49.28 -37.46
N LEU A 708 -12.62 -49.17 -38.63
CA LEU A 708 -11.86 -47.99 -39.08
C LEU A 708 -12.46 -47.45 -40.38
N HIS A 709 -12.95 -46.21 -40.36
CA HIS A 709 -13.54 -45.56 -41.54
C HIS A 709 -12.64 -44.45 -42.09
N ALA A 710 -12.24 -44.56 -43.36
CA ALA A 710 -11.53 -43.52 -44.10
C ALA A 710 -12.40 -43.02 -45.27
N VAL A 711 -12.87 -41.77 -45.20
CA VAL A 711 -13.83 -41.19 -46.15
C VAL A 711 -13.35 -39.83 -46.64
N ALA A 712 -13.43 -39.57 -47.94
CA ALA A 712 -13.10 -38.29 -48.55
C ALA A 712 -14.16 -37.89 -49.58
N GLY A 713 -14.71 -36.68 -49.48
CA GLY A 713 -15.74 -36.19 -50.41
C GLY A 713 -15.27 -35.84 -51.82
N ARG A 714 -13.97 -36.00 -52.12
CA ARG A 714 -13.37 -35.75 -53.45
C ARG A 714 -12.33 -36.79 -53.83
N THR A 715 -11.26 -36.90 -53.04
CA THR A 715 -10.11 -37.76 -53.34
C THR A 715 -9.57 -38.36 -52.05
N LEU A 716 -9.48 -39.69 -52.00
CA LEU A 716 -8.66 -40.42 -51.04
C LEU A 716 -7.42 -40.92 -51.80
N ALA A 717 -6.23 -40.56 -51.34
CA ALA A 717 -4.97 -40.97 -51.96
C ALA A 717 -4.04 -41.56 -50.91
N ALA A 718 -3.51 -42.75 -51.20
CA ALA A 718 -2.45 -43.38 -50.42
C ALA A 718 -1.20 -43.49 -51.30
N THR A 719 -0.04 -43.18 -50.75
CA THR A 719 1.25 -43.22 -51.47
C THR A 719 2.30 -43.73 -50.51
N VAL A 720 3.03 -44.77 -50.92
CA VAL A 720 3.94 -45.51 -50.03
C VAL A 720 5.28 -45.71 -50.75
N GLY A 721 6.38 -45.45 -50.03
CA GLY A 721 7.72 -45.42 -50.63
C GLY A 721 8.44 -46.76 -50.72
N GLN A 722 7.99 -47.78 -49.99
CA GLN A 722 8.61 -49.12 -49.98
C GLN A 722 7.58 -50.24 -50.19
N HIS A 723 6.67 -50.44 -49.22
CA HIS A 723 5.73 -51.57 -49.23
C HIS A 723 4.33 -51.15 -48.77
N ALA A 724 3.31 -51.50 -49.55
CA ALA A 724 1.91 -51.36 -49.18
C ALA A 724 1.23 -52.74 -49.23
N ALA A 725 0.50 -53.10 -48.17
CA ALA A 725 -0.34 -54.29 -48.11
C ALA A 725 -1.78 -53.91 -47.77
N LEU A 726 -2.72 -54.64 -48.35
CA LEU A 726 -4.13 -54.65 -47.94
C LEU A 726 -4.48 -56.10 -47.59
N PHE A 727 -4.78 -56.36 -46.32
CA PHE A 727 -5.02 -57.70 -45.80
C PHE A 727 -6.36 -57.77 -45.07
N ALA A 728 -7.08 -58.88 -45.24
CA ALA A 728 -8.31 -59.17 -44.53
C ALA A 728 -8.26 -60.64 -44.06
N GLN A 729 -8.30 -60.85 -42.74
CA GLN A 729 -8.07 -62.18 -42.15
C GLN A 729 -9.21 -63.17 -42.41
N ALA A 730 -10.45 -62.69 -42.47
CA ALA A 730 -11.65 -63.54 -42.62
C ALA A 730 -12.70 -62.97 -43.58
N GLY A 731 -12.75 -61.64 -43.75
CA GLY A 731 -13.70 -60.97 -44.65
C GLY A 731 -13.17 -60.82 -46.08
N PRO A 732 -14.04 -60.58 -47.08
CA PRO A 732 -13.62 -60.33 -48.45
C PRO A 732 -13.07 -58.91 -48.63
N LEU A 733 -11.95 -58.78 -49.34
CA LEU A 733 -11.49 -57.49 -49.86
C LEU A 733 -12.28 -57.14 -51.13
N LYS A 734 -12.83 -55.91 -51.20
CA LYS A 734 -13.62 -55.43 -52.35
C LYS A 734 -13.09 -54.08 -52.84
N VAL A 735 -12.75 -54.01 -54.13
CA VAL A 735 -12.39 -52.76 -54.83
C VAL A 735 -13.42 -52.53 -55.93
N ILE A 736 -14.13 -51.41 -55.89
CA ILE A 736 -15.26 -51.13 -56.79
C ILE A 736 -15.14 -49.68 -57.26
N ALA A 737 -15.14 -49.47 -58.58
CA ALA A 737 -15.37 -48.17 -59.19
C ALA A 737 -16.75 -48.17 -59.87
N ALA A 738 -17.65 -47.27 -59.46
CA ALA A 738 -19.04 -47.28 -59.89
C ALA A 738 -19.26 -46.75 -61.33
N ALA A 739 -18.43 -45.80 -61.76
CA ALA A 739 -18.50 -45.18 -63.09
C ALA A 739 -17.13 -45.01 -63.78
N GLY A 740 -16.03 -45.12 -63.03
CA GLY A 740 -14.66 -45.08 -63.55
C GLY A 740 -14.06 -46.47 -63.71
N ALA A 741 -12.86 -46.55 -64.30
CA ALA A 741 -12.10 -47.79 -64.38
C ALA A 741 -11.35 -48.08 -63.06
N VAL A 742 -11.17 -49.37 -62.75
CA VAL A 742 -10.14 -49.84 -61.81
C VAL A 742 -8.92 -50.28 -62.64
N SER A 743 -7.72 -49.84 -62.27
CA SER A 743 -6.47 -50.19 -62.96
C SER A 743 -5.44 -50.73 -61.97
N LEU A 744 -4.89 -51.92 -62.26
CA LEU A 744 -3.75 -52.50 -61.57
C LEU A 744 -2.60 -52.59 -62.59
N GLN A 745 -1.41 -52.13 -62.23
CA GLN A 745 -0.27 -52.07 -63.15
C GLN A 745 1.06 -52.27 -62.42
N ALA A 746 1.85 -53.23 -62.90
CA ALA A 746 3.28 -53.32 -62.63
C ALA A 746 4.05 -52.89 -63.90
N HIS A 747 5.12 -52.11 -63.75
CA HIS A 747 5.90 -51.59 -64.89
C HIS A 747 7.18 -52.41 -65.16
N THR A 748 7.97 -52.65 -64.12
CA THR A 748 9.23 -53.42 -64.18
C THR A 748 9.13 -54.78 -63.50
N GLY A 749 8.25 -54.93 -62.51
CA GLY A 749 7.96 -56.19 -61.83
C GLY A 749 6.80 -56.96 -62.46
N GLU A 750 6.54 -58.15 -61.94
CA GLU A 750 5.40 -58.98 -62.29
C GLU A 750 4.10 -58.46 -61.66
N LEU A 751 2.96 -58.71 -62.33
CA LEU A 751 1.62 -58.53 -61.77
C LEU A 751 1.01 -59.92 -61.58
N GLU A 752 0.97 -60.38 -60.34
CA GLU A 752 0.51 -61.72 -59.99
C GLU A 752 -0.94 -61.70 -59.44
N LEU A 753 -1.75 -62.69 -59.82
CA LEU A 753 -3.14 -62.87 -59.38
C LEU A 753 -3.39 -64.36 -59.09
N LEU A 754 -3.32 -64.74 -57.81
CA LEU A 754 -3.44 -66.14 -57.36
C LEU A 754 -4.80 -66.43 -56.72
N ALA A 755 -5.33 -67.64 -56.95
CA ALA A 755 -6.47 -68.19 -56.20
C ALA A 755 -6.48 -69.72 -56.24
N ASP A 756 -6.64 -70.37 -55.08
CA ASP A 756 -6.63 -71.84 -54.95
C ASP A 756 -7.82 -72.54 -55.63
N GLN A 757 -8.95 -71.84 -55.76
CA GLN A 757 -10.18 -72.41 -56.33
C GLN A 757 -10.38 -71.99 -57.79
N ALA A 758 -10.47 -70.68 -58.04
CA ALA A 758 -10.78 -70.12 -59.35
C ALA A 758 -10.44 -68.62 -59.43
N VAL A 759 -9.75 -68.21 -60.50
CA VAL A 759 -9.65 -66.79 -60.91
C VAL A 759 -10.71 -66.49 -61.98
N THR A 760 -11.90 -66.07 -61.56
CA THR A 760 -13.00 -65.74 -62.49
C THR A 760 -12.75 -64.39 -63.17
N ILE A 761 -12.26 -64.42 -64.42
CA ILE A 761 -12.21 -63.24 -65.29
C ILE A 761 -13.38 -63.32 -66.27
N THR A 762 -14.48 -62.67 -65.92
CA THR A 762 -15.67 -62.52 -66.76
C THR A 762 -15.85 -61.07 -67.14
N ALA A 763 -16.28 -60.81 -68.37
CA ALA A 763 -16.70 -59.46 -68.79
C ALA A 763 -17.76 -59.52 -69.88
N THR A 764 -18.23 -58.31 -70.24
CA THR A 764 -18.96 -57.88 -71.45
C THR A 764 -20.49 -57.92 -71.43
N ASP A 765 -21.04 -57.30 -72.48
CA ASP A 765 -22.41 -57.49 -72.94
C ASP A 765 -22.62 -58.80 -73.74
N THR A 766 -21.56 -59.52 -74.21
CA THR A 766 -21.70 -60.79 -74.97
C THR A 766 -20.62 -61.92 -74.86
N ARG A 767 -19.32 -61.66 -74.58
CA ARG A 767 -18.30 -62.66 -74.11
C ARG A 767 -16.96 -62.09 -73.59
N ILE A 768 -16.59 -62.38 -72.33
CA ILE A 768 -15.24 -62.83 -71.88
C ILE A 768 -15.49 -63.89 -70.82
N ASP A 769 -14.87 -65.07 -70.98
CA ASP A 769 -14.99 -66.25 -70.12
C ASP A 769 -14.01 -67.33 -70.64
N VAL A 770 -13.58 -68.35 -69.88
CA VAL A 770 -13.40 -68.46 -68.42
C VAL A 770 -12.58 -69.73 -68.09
N LEU A 771 -12.29 -69.88 -66.79
CA LEU A 771 -11.82 -71.01 -65.98
C LEU A 771 -11.80 -72.45 -66.54
N ALA A 772 -10.97 -73.26 -65.86
CA ALA A 772 -10.53 -74.56 -66.29
C ALA A 772 -11.02 -75.71 -65.40
N GLN A 773 -11.32 -76.84 -66.05
CA GLN A 773 -11.20 -78.23 -65.58
C GLN A 773 -11.43 -79.21 -66.76
N GLN A 774 -12.01 -78.72 -67.86
CA GLN A 774 -12.15 -79.46 -69.14
C GLN A 774 -11.19 -78.97 -70.26
N LYS A 775 -11.02 -77.65 -70.50
CA LYS A 775 -10.20 -77.08 -71.61
C LYS A 775 -9.36 -75.83 -71.27
N ILE A 776 -8.17 -75.65 -71.88
CA ILE A 776 -7.42 -74.35 -71.98
C ILE A 776 -6.71 -74.21 -73.34
N VAL A 777 -6.57 -72.98 -73.86
CA VAL A 777 -5.82 -72.63 -75.09
C VAL A 777 -4.51 -71.89 -74.76
N LEU A 778 -3.39 -72.30 -75.35
CA LEU A 778 -2.02 -71.82 -75.04
C LEU A 778 -1.27 -71.39 -76.31
N GLN A 779 -0.34 -70.43 -76.20
CA GLN A 779 0.46 -69.92 -77.34
C GLN A 779 1.88 -69.52 -76.95
N ALA A 780 2.87 -69.92 -77.76
CA ALA A 780 4.27 -69.48 -77.66
C ALA A 780 4.96 -69.59 -79.04
N GLY A 781 5.74 -68.58 -79.43
CA GLY A 781 6.35 -68.52 -80.76
C GLY A 781 5.31 -68.43 -81.90
N GLN A 782 5.59 -69.03 -83.06
CA GLN A 782 4.61 -69.17 -84.15
C GLN A 782 3.60 -70.31 -83.94
N SER A 783 3.45 -70.84 -82.72
CA SER A 783 2.60 -71.99 -82.42
C SER A 783 1.55 -71.74 -81.34
N ARG A 784 0.32 -72.24 -81.56
CA ARG A 784 -0.86 -72.08 -80.69
C ARG A 784 -1.72 -73.35 -80.71
N ILE A 785 -2.28 -73.73 -79.56
CA ILE A 785 -3.03 -74.97 -79.37
C ILE A 785 -4.24 -74.78 -78.42
N THR A 786 -5.37 -75.43 -78.72
CA THR A 786 -6.68 -75.33 -78.03
C THR A 786 -7.08 -76.67 -77.38
N LEU A 787 -6.87 -76.92 -76.07
CA LEU A 787 -6.79 -78.27 -75.48
C LEU A 787 -7.96 -78.68 -74.56
N GLU A 788 -8.75 -79.71 -74.89
CA GLU A 788 -9.80 -80.31 -74.04
C GLU A 788 -9.69 -81.84 -74.02
N GLY A 789 -10.31 -82.49 -73.04
CA GLY A 789 -10.61 -83.92 -73.16
C GLY A 789 -11.63 -84.16 -74.30
N GLY A 790 -11.38 -84.94 -75.35
CA GLY A 790 -10.07 -85.38 -75.87
C GLY A 790 -9.63 -84.63 -77.13
N ASP A 791 -10.40 -83.65 -77.62
CA ASP A 791 -10.16 -82.98 -78.90
C ASP A 791 -9.49 -81.60 -78.79
N ILE A 792 -8.45 -81.45 -79.62
CA ILE A 792 -7.47 -80.37 -79.56
C ILE A 792 -7.16 -79.88 -80.98
N THR A 793 -7.07 -78.56 -81.19
CA THR A 793 -6.69 -77.97 -82.50
C THR A 793 -5.43 -77.12 -82.38
N PHE A 794 -4.58 -77.20 -83.41
CA PHE A 794 -3.17 -76.77 -83.38
C PHE A 794 -2.85 -75.87 -84.59
N ALA A 795 -1.86 -75.00 -84.42
CA ALA A 795 -1.18 -74.27 -85.50
C ALA A 795 0.29 -74.04 -85.12
N CYS A 796 1.19 -74.04 -86.10
CA CYS A 796 2.64 -73.93 -85.95
C CYS A 796 3.27 -73.50 -87.30
N PRO A 797 4.57 -73.16 -87.41
CA PRO A 797 5.20 -72.65 -88.65
C PRO A 797 5.38 -73.68 -89.80
N GLY A 798 4.57 -74.74 -89.80
CA GLY A 798 4.10 -75.35 -91.05
C GLY A 798 2.91 -74.57 -91.62
N ASN A 799 2.03 -75.25 -92.35
CA ASN A 799 0.79 -74.64 -92.86
C ASN A 799 -0.25 -74.43 -91.75
N PHE A 800 -1.08 -73.39 -91.93
CA PHE A 800 -2.30 -73.12 -91.15
C PHE A 800 -3.45 -72.84 -92.14
N THR A 801 -4.65 -73.43 -91.95
CA THR A 801 -5.77 -73.23 -92.89
C THR A 801 -7.14 -73.39 -92.21
N VAL A 802 -8.12 -72.56 -92.62
CA VAL A 802 -9.39 -72.26 -91.93
C VAL A 802 -10.51 -71.97 -92.96
N LYS A 803 -11.77 -72.41 -92.76
CA LYS A 803 -13.02 -72.05 -93.50
C LYS A 803 -14.28 -72.27 -92.59
N ALA A 804 -15.50 -71.72 -92.77
CA ALA A 804 -16.17 -70.75 -93.67
C ALA A 804 -17.33 -71.29 -94.57
N SER A 805 -18.55 -70.78 -94.33
CA SER A 805 -19.88 -70.91 -95.03
C SER A 805 -20.38 -72.24 -95.62
N GLU A 806 -19.66 -73.35 -95.52
CA GLU A 806 -20.11 -74.69 -95.90
C GLU A 806 -19.56 -75.73 -94.89
N HIS A 807 -20.24 -76.87 -94.72
CA HIS A 807 -19.98 -77.83 -93.64
C HIS A 807 -19.62 -79.23 -94.18
N PRO A 808 -18.37 -79.72 -94.05
CA PRO A 808 -18.02 -81.10 -94.37
C PRO A 808 -18.35 -82.07 -93.22
N PHE A 809 -18.72 -83.29 -93.57
CA PHE A 809 -18.98 -84.39 -92.62
C PHE A 809 -17.70 -84.85 -91.89
N LEU A 810 -17.70 -85.44 -90.69
CA LEU A 810 -18.58 -85.44 -89.49
C LEU A 810 -18.03 -86.61 -88.62
N GLY A 811 -18.90 -87.42 -88.00
CA GLY A 811 -18.61 -88.19 -86.79
C GLY A 811 -18.22 -89.66 -86.95
N GLY A 812 -18.34 -90.45 -85.88
CA GLY A 812 -18.91 -90.05 -84.59
C GLY A 812 -18.78 -91.14 -83.51
N ALA A 813 -19.11 -90.80 -82.28
CA ALA A 813 -18.91 -91.66 -81.11
C ALA A 813 -20.16 -92.49 -80.73
N SER A 814 -20.29 -93.68 -81.33
CA SER A 814 -20.71 -94.94 -80.68
C SER A 814 -20.83 -96.06 -81.73
N ALA A 815 -20.48 -97.34 -81.49
CA ALA A 815 -19.72 -97.97 -80.40
C ALA A 815 -19.22 -99.38 -80.84
N ASP A 816 -18.56 -100.08 -79.90
CA ASP A 816 -18.32 -101.54 -79.82
C ASP A 816 -17.21 -102.24 -80.66
N HIS A 817 -16.14 -102.60 -79.93
CA HIS A 817 -15.70 -103.97 -79.61
C HIS A 817 -15.63 -105.06 -80.73
N ARG A 818 -14.61 -105.93 -80.86
CA ARG A 818 -13.56 -106.45 -79.94
C ARG A 818 -12.41 -107.13 -80.74
N LEU A 819 -11.27 -107.40 -80.07
CA LEU A 819 -10.27 -108.50 -80.21
C LEU A 819 -10.39 -109.50 -81.41
N SER A 820 -9.35 -110.02 -82.07
CA SER A 820 -7.88 -110.05 -81.83
C SER A 820 -7.09 -110.59 -83.08
N LEU A 821 -5.74 -110.62 -83.00
CA LEU A 821 -4.70 -111.25 -83.86
C LEU A 821 -5.11 -112.56 -84.63
N PRO A 822 -4.46 -112.97 -85.76
CA PRO A 822 -3.06 -112.67 -86.15
C PRO A 822 -2.74 -112.43 -87.66
N ASN A 823 -1.45 -112.17 -87.92
CA ASN A 823 -0.64 -112.34 -89.15
C ASN A 823 -1.26 -112.99 -90.41
N GLY A 824 -1.00 -112.38 -91.58
CA GLY A 824 -1.03 -113.11 -92.87
C GLY A 824 -1.01 -112.20 -94.09
N LEU A 825 0.14 -112.13 -94.79
CA LEU A 825 0.26 -111.48 -96.11
C LEU A 825 -0.62 -112.18 -97.16
N VAL A 826 -1.25 -111.38 -98.04
CA VAL A 826 -1.14 -111.40 -99.52
C VAL A 826 -2.42 -110.83 -100.17
N ASN A 827 -2.23 -110.04 -101.24
CA ASN A 827 -3.25 -109.49 -102.13
C ASN A 827 -4.31 -110.48 -102.60
N VAL A 828 -5.52 -109.98 -102.93
CA VAL A 828 -6.06 -109.85 -104.31
C VAL A 828 -7.56 -109.47 -104.24
N GLN A 829 -7.97 -108.46 -105.01
CA GLN A 829 -9.40 -108.21 -105.32
C GLN A 829 -9.89 -109.27 -106.32
N PRO A 830 -11.12 -109.81 -106.18
CA PRO A 830 -12.22 -109.24 -106.97
C PRO A 830 -13.64 -109.33 -106.37
N GLN A 831 -14.50 -108.41 -106.83
CA GLN A 831 -15.88 -108.58 -107.37
C GLN A 831 -16.64 -109.92 -107.08
N ARG A 832 -17.98 -109.98 -106.91
CA ARG A 832 -19.07 -109.09 -107.40
C ARG A 832 -20.45 -109.49 -106.80
N PHE A 833 -21.31 -108.49 -106.54
CA PHE A 833 -22.77 -108.42 -106.84
C PHE A 833 -23.82 -109.41 -106.29
N PHE A 834 -25.08 -108.92 -106.35
CA PHE A 834 -26.40 -109.60 -106.25
C PHE A 834 -26.93 -109.89 -104.81
N ASP A 835 -28.19 -109.61 -104.44
CA ASP A 835 -29.34 -108.97 -105.15
C ASP A 835 -30.48 -108.61 -104.14
N PHE A 836 -31.59 -108.03 -104.63
CA PHE A 836 -32.93 -107.81 -104.03
C PHE A 836 -33.04 -106.65 -103.00
N SER A 837 -33.79 -105.57 -103.22
CA SER A 837 -35.16 -105.47 -103.75
C SER A 837 -35.53 -104.00 -104.09
N ASP A 838 -36.41 -103.85 -105.10
CA ASP A 838 -37.06 -102.63 -105.67
C ASP A 838 -36.19 -101.45 -106.15
#